data_AF-A0A524FUK8-F1
#
_entry.id   AF-A0A524FUK8-F1
#
_cell.length_a   1.000
_cell.length_b   1.000
_cell.length_c   1.000
_cell.angle_alpha   90.00
_cell.angle_beta   90.00
_cell.angle_gamma   90.00
#
_symmetry.space_group_name_H-M   'P 1'
#
loop_
_entity.id
_entity.type
_entity.pdbx_description
1 polymer ?
#
loop_
_entity_poly.entity_id
_entity_poly.type
_entity_poly.pdbx_seq_one_letter_code
_entity_poly.pdbx_strand_id
1 'polypeptide(L)'
;MATLPKIAPLPSNAPEFAHEFTKRMRERKDITKLPSVRQSQSIPMLLSARYFRNGKLTLEDFLESAVYTTYPPDQVIAREIAEDILLGREKEESKPEAFDRNSVSVAVKSDALAAALDQIRREQELAKLIKKEKVEAGYEYLLELRKKEDKTLYGAARDYLTDGDIVLRGISSDEELKETASSELKEHFGGLSSQDIQNSQVLECLDDVCNSPNAAEQIASSSLRGDSDIEKKFSELCSRDPSTAARALRQMEELGTLSEVQQKSMENKLRAALNNLSEVADYAYELRRVPDNIDQLIKDAAQKFSLSDAAALAQKIQDATGVDIMDDLLEQYDEQYDSGASKNVDLQQLAENARLNDHWDSLVKKEIQRLIENADSRSSPSDFLRSMLAKSHGQANDLPNQHAKEQWGNAMQNLADGAVARSPTKSHLRQTVKHVSRLGQLLSQETIRQSGERLGMSEEEILELINPSYEVIKKLIEAGVKDFDRLHSLMSASGLSSQQLRQLANLAAQTGNQGALGAVAHEDLHAALGTQGAGMDRMYIRGYGFQSSIPDQSYDKDRVDLAFGGLLGGPATNIIKIWYSYRDELSPELKKRLLEIAKQLLIDLGMRYARQTMGSSMLGGIQESTTVRPFRIGDDIDLIDLEETIDALLSQGRTSFQVIEPSDFLVTETYQGHRAFYWALDKSGSMDSPKKLGMLAISVMAGLYGIKKDDFGVVLFDSVTHIVKEIANRNIAVEKVAADLLEVRAGGGTGGAESIKLALRNFEYTKAKEKIFIFSTDMYLSDQQMCEDLVEQMKPLGIKMILLVPSFEHNSNAADRIAKKAHGIVLDVNSIDELPEKLLRVTNY
;
A
#
# COMPACT_ATOMS: atom_id res chain seq x y z
N MET A 1 23.77 -50.95 4.37
CA MET A 1 22.85 -51.61 5.31
C MET A 1 21.89 -50.54 5.80
N ALA A 2 20.58 -50.70 5.59
CA ALA A 2 19.59 -49.75 6.08
C ALA A 2 19.62 -49.79 7.61
N THR A 3 20.16 -48.74 8.23
CA THR A 3 20.18 -48.56 9.68
C THR A 3 18.73 -48.49 10.15
N LEU A 4 18.29 -49.53 10.87
CA LEU A 4 16.99 -49.52 11.54
C LEU A 4 16.95 -48.30 12.49
N PRO A 5 15.85 -47.52 12.50
CA PRO A 5 15.75 -46.34 13.36
C PRO A 5 15.88 -46.75 14.83
N LYS A 6 16.68 -46.00 15.61
CA LYS A 6 16.92 -46.27 17.05
C LYS A 6 15.65 -46.07 17.86
N ILE A 7 14.75 -45.21 17.39
CA ILE A 7 13.47 -44.88 18.02
C ILE A 7 12.33 -45.35 17.11
N ALA A 8 11.48 -46.26 17.60
CA ALA A 8 10.25 -46.61 16.92
C ALA A 8 9.25 -45.43 17.01
N PRO A 9 8.50 -45.08 15.94
CA PRO A 9 7.55 -43.98 15.94
C PRO A 9 6.27 -44.37 16.71
N LEU A 10 6.41 -44.56 18.02
CA LEU A 10 5.34 -44.87 18.95
C LEU A 10 5.15 -43.70 19.92
N PRO A 11 3.92 -43.38 20.35
CA PRO A 11 3.67 -42.31 21.32
C PRO A 11 4.48 -42.45 22.61
N SER A 12 4.75 -43.69 23.04
CA SER A 12 5.57 -43.98 24.23
C SER A 12 6.99 -43.45 24.16
N ASN A 13 7.54 -43.27 22.95
CA ASN A 13 8.92 -42.84 22.75
C ASN A 13 9.04 -41.32 22.54
N ALA A 14 7.91 -40.60 22.47
CA ALA A 14 7.89 -39.16 22.28
C ALA A 14 8.55 -38.37 23.43
N PRO A 15 8.38 -38.73 24.73
CA PRO A 15 9.05 -38.03 25.82
C PRO A 15 10.58 -38.23 25.83
N GLU A 16 11.05 -39.45 25.56
CA GLU A 16 12.49 -39.77 25.52
C GLU A 16 13.18 -39.05 24.36
N PHE A 17 12.55 -39.07 23.18
CA PHE A 17 13.01 -38.31 22.02
C PHE A 17 13.08 -36.80 22.31
N ALA A 18 12.02 -36.23 22.88
CA ALA A 18 11.96 -34.80 23.17
C ALA A 18 12.99 -34.36 24.21
N HIS A 19 13.26 -35.19 25.21
CA HIS A 19 14.30 -34.95 26.21
C HIS A 19 15.70 -34.96 25.59
N GLU A 20 16.03 -36.00 24.82
CA GLU A 20 17.34 -36.12 24.16
C GLU A 20 17.56 -35.01 23.12
N PHE A 21 16.53 -34.65 22.35
CA PHE A 21 16.56 -33.56 21.38
C PHE A 21 16.86 -32.22 22.05
N THR A 22 16.12 -31.88 23.11
CA THR A 22 16.32 -30.61 23.82
C THR A 22 17.65 -30.54 24.55
N LYS A 23 18.17 -31.67 25.05
CA LYS A 23 19.51 -31.77 25.62
C LYS A 23 20.60 -31.49 24.58
N ARG A 24 20.58 -32.17 23.44
CA ARG A 24 21.59 -31.98 22.37
C ARG A 24 21.57 -30.59 21.77
N MET A 25 20.38 -30.02 21.58
CA MET A 25 20.23 -28.63 21.15
C MET A 25 20.85 -27.64 22.15
N ARG A 26 20.71 -27.87 23.46
CA ARG A 26 21.31 -27.01 24.50
C ARG A 26 22.84 -27.11 24.61
N GLU A 27 23.42 -28.21 24.17
CA GLU A 27 24.88 -28.45 24.20
C GLU A 27 25.62 -27.80 23.02
N ARG A 28 24.90 -27.39 21.96
CA ARG A 28 25.46 -26.68 20.80
C ARG A 28 25.81 -25.24 21.16
N LYS A 29 26.96 -24.75 20.68
CA LYS A 29 27.41 -23.36 20.87
C LYS A 29 26.94 -22.41 19.76
N ASP A 30 26.47 -22.97 18.65
CA ASP A 30 26.05 -22.29 17.41
C ASP A 30 24.54 -22.05 17.32
N ILE A 31 23.77 -22.41 18.36
CA ILE A 31 22.34 -22.09 18.44
C ILE A 31 22.12 -20.66 18.91
N THR A 32 21.26 -19.93 18.19
CA THR A 32 20.91 -18.54 18.54
C THR A 32 20.00 -18.47 19.75
N LYS A 33 19.13 -19.46 19.96
CA LYS A 33 18.23 -19.52 21.12
C LYS A 33 18.20 -20.90 21.78
N LEU A 34 18.50 -20.92 23.08
CA LEU A 34 18.44 -22.15 23.87
C LEU A 34 16.99 -22.68 23.97
N PRO A 35 16.75 -23.97 23.69
CA PRO A 35 15.44 -24.61 23.86
C PRO A 35 14.89 -24.45 25.29
N SER A 36 13.62 -24.07 25.43
CA SER A 36 12.95 -24.05 26.74
C SER A 36 12.46 -25.45 27.12
N VAL A 37 12.14 -25.68 28.40
CA VAL A 37 11.56 -26.97 28.86
C VAL A 37 10.16 -27.17 28.26
N ARG A 38 9.45 -26.08 27.94
CA ARG A 38 8.16 -26.12 27.22
C ARG A 38 8.32 -26.78 25.84
N GLN A 39 9.47 -26.61 25.18
CA GLN A 39 9.74 -27.30 23.92
C GLN A 39 9.79 -28.83 24.09
N SER A 40 10.36 -29.31 25.20
CA SER A 40 10.37 -30.75 25.56
C SER A 40 8.98 -31.31 25.81
N GLN A 41 7.99 -30.47 26.14
CA GLN A 41 6.58 -30.86 26.34
C GLN A 41 5.73 -30.69 25.07
N SER A 42 6.00 -29.66 24.28
CA SER A 42 5.30 -29.37 23.02
C SER A 42 5.51 -30.46 21.96
N ILE A 43 6.70 -31.06 21.91
CA ILE A 43 7.01 -32.15 20.97
C ILE A 43 6.10 -33.37 21.25
N PRO A 44 6.02 -33.93 22.48
CA PRO A 44 5.06 -34.99 22.81
C PRO A 44 3.59 -34.59 22.61
N MET A 45 3.20 -33.35 22.89
CA MET A 45 1.81 -32.88 22.68
C MET A 45 1.42 -32.83 21.21
N LEU A 46 2.29 -32.31 20.33
CA LEU A 46 2.09 -32.29 18.88
C LEU A 46 2.03 -33.70 18.31
N LEU A 47 2.92 -34.58 18.75
CA LEU A 47 2.91 -35.99 18.37
C LEU A 47 1.63 -36.68 18.86
N SER A 48 1.17 -36.40 20.07
CA SER A 48 -0.09 -36.96 20.59
C SER A 48 -1.30 -36.48 19.77
N ALA A 49 -1.37 -35.19 19.44
CA ALA A 49 -2.43 -34.63 18.60
C ALA A 49 -2.44 -35.26 17.19
N ARG A 50 -1.25 -35.43 16.58
CA ARG A 50 -1.10 -36.11 15.28
C ARG A 50 -1.51 -37.58 15.36
N TYR A 51 -1.15 -38.27 16.45
CA TYR A 51 -1.58 -39.65 16.68
C TYR A 51 -3.10 -39.77 16.83
N PHE A 52 -3.75 -38.90 17.60
CA PHE A 52 -5.23 -38.90 17.73
C PHE A 52 -5.94 -38.59 16.41
N ARG A 53 -5.33 -37.78 15.54
CA ARG A 53 -5.89 -37.44 14.23
C ARG A 53 -5.68 -38.53 13.18
N ASN A 54 -4.51 -39.16 13.15
CA ASN A 54 -4.07 -40.03 12.05
C ASN A 54 -4.00 -41.52 12.43
N GLY A 55 -4.13 -41.87 13.71
CA GLY A 55 -4.09 -43.24 14.24
C GLY A 55 -2.70 -43.91 14.26
N LYS A 56 -1.67 -43.28 13.70
CA LYS A 56 -0.28 -43.76 13.66
C LYS A 56 0.70 -42.57 13.61
N LEU A 57 1.94 -42.79 14.04
CA LEU A 57 3.04 -41.84 13.90
C LEU A 57 4.08 -42.39 12.92
N THR A 58 4.72 -41.49 12.19
CA THR A 58 5.86 -41.76 11.31
C THR A 58 7.12 -41.11 11.86
N LEU A 59 8.30 -41.47 11.34
CA LEU A 59 9.56 -40.81 11.73
C LEU A 59 9.56 -39.33 11.30
N GLU A 60 8.90 -39.02 10.18
CA GLU A 60 8.74 -37.65 9.69
C GLU A 60 7.95 -36.81 10.70
N ASP A 61 6.93 -37.39 11.36
CA ASP A 61 6.18 -36.67 12.40
C ASP A 61 7.06 -36.25 13.58
N PHE A 62 8.05 -37.06 13.96
CA PHE A 62 9.01 -36.73 15.02
C PHE A 62 9.97 -35.64 14.59
N LEU A 63 10.48 -35.71 13.36
CA LEU A 63 11.37 -34.72 12.77
C LEU A 63 10.66 -33.37 12.62
N GLU A 64 9.48 -33.35 12.01
CA GLU A 64 8.66 -32.15 11.84
C GLU A 64 8.28 -31.54 13.19
N SER A 65 7.88 -32.34 14.18
CA SER A 65 7.52 -31.83 15.51
C SER A 65 8.71 -31.17 16.21
N ALA A 66 9.93 -31.70 16.05
CA ALA A 66 11.14 -31.09 16.57
C ALA A 66 11.51 -29.78 15.84
N VAL A 67 11.38 -29.75 14.51
CA VAL A 67 11.67 -28.56 13.68
C VAL A 67 10.65 -27.45 13.94
N TYR A 68 9.35 -27.76 13.93
CA TYR A 68 8.28 -26.77 14.11
C TYR A 68 8.23 -26.15 15.50
N THR A 69 8.75 -26.85 16.51
CA THR A 69 8.85 -26.32 17.88
C THR A 69 10.15 -25.55 18.12
N THR A 70 11.06 -25.51 17.14
CA THR A 70 12.34 -24.77 17.23
C THR A 70 12.25 -23.39 16.58
N TYR A 71 13.01 -22.44 17.14
CA TYR A 71 13.15 -21.07 16.64
C TYR A 71 13.61 -21.05 15.17
N PRO A 72 13.00 -20.23 14.27
CA PRO A 72 13.20 -20.34 12.82
C PRO A 72 14.66 -20.33 12.32
N PRO A 73 15.56 -19.47 12.84
CA PRO A 73 16.98 -19.49 12.46
C PRO A 73 17.72 -20.80 12.81
N ASP A 74 17.28 -21.50 13.87
CA ASP A 74 17.92 -22.72 14.37
C ASP A 74 17.27 -24.00 13.81
N GLN A 75 16.27 -23.89 12.93
CA GLN A 75 15.52 -25.04 12.38
C GLN A 75 16.38 -25.98 11.53
N VAL A 76 17.42 -25.46 10.88
CA VAL A 76 18.39 -26.28 10.13
C VAL A 76 19.19 -27.17 11.07
N ILE A 77 19.64 -26.62 12.20
CA ILE A 77 20.38 -27.34 13.26
C ILE A 77 19.45 -28.34 13.96
N ALA A 78 18.19 -27.95 14.21
CA ALA A 78 17.17 -28.82 14.79
C ALA A 78 16.90 -30.05 13.92
N ARG A 79 16.83 -29.86 12.60
CA ARG A 79 16.65 -30.97 11.66
C ARG A 79 17.84 -31.93 11.72
N GLU A 80 19.07 -31.43 11.70
CA GLU A 80 20.29 -32.25 11.83
C GLU A 80 20.28 -33.09 13.12
N ILE A 81 19.97 -32.47 14.27
CA ILE A 81 19.96 -33.16 15.57
C ILE A 81 18.81 -34.16 15.68
N ALA A 82 17.62 -33.83 15.18
CA ALA A 82 16.49 -34.75 15.16
C ALA A 82 16.78 -35.96 14.29
N GLU A 83 17.39 -35.76 13.11
CA GLU A 83 17.84 -36.85 12.22
C GLU A 83 18.90 -37.73 12.90
N ASP A 84 19.89 -37.13 13.55
CA ASP A 84 20.96 -37.86 14.24
C ASP A 84 20.41 -38.73 15.40
N ILE A 85 19.41 -38.24 16.13
CA ILE A 85 18.73 -38.99 17.19
C ILE A 85 17.90 -40.13 16.61
N LEU A 86 17.11 -39.88 15.57
CA LEU A 86 16.24 -40.89 14.94
C LEU A 86 17.05 -41.99 14.23
N LEU A 87 18.18 -41.63 13.62
CA LEU A 87 19.09 -42.53 12.90
C LEU A 87 20.17 -43.16 13.80
N GLY A 88 20.33 -42.69 15.04
CA GLY A 88 21.27 -43.25 16.01
C GLY A 88 22.74 -42.97 15.73
N ARG A 89 23.08 -41.83 15.13
CA ARG A 89 24.47 -41.41 14.90
C ARG A 89 25.05 -40.83 16.21
N GLU A 90 26.05 -41.50 16.78
CA GLU A 90 26.84 -40.98 17.92
C GLU A 90 28.05 -40.22 17.36
N LYS A 91 28.24 -38.96 17.78
CA LYS A 91 29.37 -38.12 17.34
C LYS A 91 30.44 -38.12 18.43
N GLU A 92 31.65 -38.52 18.05
CA GLU A 92 32.85 -38.54 18.87
C GLU A 92 33.18 -37.15 19.45
N GLU A 93 33.63 -37.13 20.70
CA GLU A 93 34.16 -35.95 21.38
C GLU A 93 35.44 -35.44 20.69
N SER A 94 35.36 -34.35 19.93
CA SER A 94 36.55 -33.59 19.57
C SER A 94 36.86 -32.55 20.66
N LYS A 95 37.95 -32.79 21.38
CA LYS A 95 38.49 -31.92 22.44
C LYS A 95 38.69 -30.46 21.98
N PRO A 96 38.47 -29.47 22.88
CA PRO A 96 38.75 -28.06 22.62
C PRO A 96 40.23 -27.74 22.90
N GLU A 97 40.91 -27.09 21.94
CA GLU A 97 42.10 -26.31 22.24
C GLU A 97 41.72 -24.88 22.64
N ALA A 98 42.40 -24.40 23.67
CA ALA A 98 42.03 -23.26 24.49
C ALA A 98 42.36 -21.90 23.84
N PHE A 99 41.54 -20.89 24.13
CA PHE A 99 42.07 -19.57 24.47
C PHE A 99 41.28 -18.95 25.62
N ASP A 100 42.04 -18.23 26.42
CA ASP A 100 41.84 -17.89 27.81
C ASP A 100 40.79 -16.79 28.04
N ARG A 101 40.20 -16.84 29.23
CA ARG A 101 39.15 -15.94 29.73
C ARG A 101 39.76 -14.60 30.15
N ASN A 102 39.04 -13.51 29.90
CA ASN A 102 38.62 -12.63 30.99
C ASN A 102 37.47 -11.68 30.60
N SER A 103 36.35 -11.92 31.29
CA SER A 103 35.34 -10.98 31.79
C SER A 103 34.97 -9.73 30.98
N VAL A 104 33.71 -9.66 30.53
CA VAL A 104 32.96 -8.39 30.54
C VAL A 104 31.52 -8.63 31.02
N SER A 105 31.21 -7.97 32.14
CA SER A 105 29.91 -7.74 32.74
C SER A 105 29.03 -6.80 31.90
N VAL A 106 27.73 -7.05 31.94
CA VAL A 106 26.66 -6.24 31.34
C VAL A 106 26.62 -4.81 31.91
N ALA A 107 26.57 -3.81 31.03
CA ALA A 107 26.10 -2.45 31.36
C ALA A 107 25.52 -1.77 30.11
N VAL A 108 24.21 -1.51 30.14
CA VAL A 108 23.52 -0.65 29.15
C VAL A 108 23.84 0.82 29.44
N LYS A 109 23.91 1.60 28.36
CA LYS A 109 24.29 3.03 28.22
C LYS A 109 25.79 3.31 28.07
N SER A 110 26.54 2.46 27.37
CA SER A 110 27.78 2.90 26.73
C SER A 110 27.48 3.67 25.46
N ASP A 111 26.68 3.20 24.51
CA ASP A 111 26.81 3.67 23.12
C ASP A 111 26.58 5.15 22.84
N ALA A 112 25.70 5.88 23.55
CA ALA A 112 25.59 7.32 23.33
C ALA A 112 26.70 8.12 24.05
N LEU A 113 27.10 7.70 25.25
CA LEU A 113 28.18 8.33 26.01
C LEU A 113 29.55 7.90 25.46
N ALA A 114 29.66 6.70 24.93
CA ALA A 114 30.82 6.08 24.30
C ALA A 114 30.95 6.53 22.86
N ALA A 115 29.87 6.76 22.11
CA ALA A 115 29.95 7.48 20.84
C ALA A 115 30.33 8.94 21.07
N ALA A 116 29.79 9.61 22.09
CA ALA A 116 30.22 10.96 22.46
C ALA A 116 31.65 11.00 23.00
N LEU A 117 32.08 10.01 23.80
CA LEU A 117 33.44 9.91 24.32
C LEU A 117 34.43 9.39 23.27
N ASP A 118 34.02 8.59 22.30
CA ASP A 118 34.81 8.19 21.14
C ASP A 118 34.85 9.30 20.10
N GLN A 119 33.81 10.12 19.99
CA GLN A 119 33.84 11.34 19.19
C GLN A 119 34.73 12.38 19.86
N ILE A 120 34.62 12.59 21.18
CA ILE A 120 35.53 13.45 21.95
C ILE A 120 36.95 12.88 21.98
N ARG A 121 37.15 11.55 22.05
CA ARG A 121 38.48 10.92 21.96
C ARG A 121 39.02 10.96 20.55
N ARG A 122 38.22 10.81 19.50
CA ARG A 122 38.64 11.01 18.10
C ARG A 122 38.95 12.48 17.85
N GLU A 123 38.16 13.42 18.36
CA GLU A 123 38.41 14.86 18.29
C GLU A 123 39.63 15.26 19.15
N GLN A 124 39.88 14.61 20.29
CA GLN A 124 41.08 14.82 21.12
C GLN A 124 42.31 14.06 20.60
N GLU A 125 42.16 12.95 19.88
CA GLU A 125 43.22 12.24 19.16
C GLU A 125 43.55 12.96 17.85
N LEU A 126 42.56 13.51 17.14
CA LEU A 126 42.72 14.47 16.05
C LEU A 126 43.40 15.75 16.57
N ALA A 127 43.01 16.29 17.73
CA ALA A 127 43.69 17.42 18.36
C ALA A 127 45.11 17.10 18.87
N LYS A 128 45.44 15.83 19.12
CA LYS A 128 46.81 15.35 19.43
C LYS A 128 47.63 15.06 18.16
N LEU A 129 46.97 14.74 17.04
CA LEU A 129 47.55 14.60 15.70
C LEU A 129 47.76 15.95 15.01
N ILE A 130 47.02 16.99 15.42
CA ILE A 130 47.25 18.38 15.03
C ILE A 130 48.58 18.81 15.65
N LYS A 131 49.62 18.79 14.83
CA LYS A 131 50.86 19.51 15.11
C LYS A 131 50.49 20.99 15.22
N LYS A 132 50.46 21.53 16.45
CA LYS A 132 50.10 22.92 16.73
C LYS A 132 50.83 23.92 15.81
N GLU A 133 52.09 23.63 15.51
CA GLU A 133 52.94 24.37 14.57
C GLU A 133 52.40 24.38 13.13
N LYS A 134 51.78 23.30 12.66
CA LYS A 134 51.20 23.21 11.31
C LYS A 134 49.89 23.99 11.17
N VAL A 135 49.04 23.98 12.21
CA VAL A 135 47.79 24.75 12.22
C VAL A 135 48.05 26.25 12.34
N GLU A 136 49.06 26.64 13.14
CA GLU A 136 49.52 28.03 13.20
C GLU A 136 50.05 28.49 11.83
N ALA A 137 50.89 27.69 11.17
CA ALA A 137 51.38 27.99 9.81
C ALA A 137 50.25 28.09 8.77
N GLY A 138 49.27 27.17 8.80
CA GLY A 138 48.11 27.23 7.90
C GLY A 138 47.18 28.42 8.14
N TYR A 139 47.04 28.86 9.39
CA TYR A 139 46.27 30.05 9.74
C TYR A 139 46.97 31.34 9.30
N GLU A 140 48.29 31.43 9.49
CA GLU A 140 49.09 32.57 9.02
C GLU A 140 49.04 32.68 7.50
N TYR A 141 49.24 31.56 6.80
CA TYR A 141 49.15 31.51 5.34
C TYR A 141 47.77 31.90 4.81
N LEU A 142 46.67 31.41 5.42
CA LEU A 142 45.31 31.82 5.03
C LEU A 142 45.08 33.34 5.17
N LEU A 143 45.65 33.97 6.20
CA LEU A 143 45.56 35.43 6.38
C LEU A 143 46.37 36.19 5.32
N GLU A 144 47.52 35.67 4.91
CA GLU A 144 48.31 36.24 3.80
C GLU A 144 47.56 36.10 2.47
N LEU A 145 47.00 34.92 2.22
CA LEU A 145 46.25 34.61 1.00
C LEU A 145 45.04 35.54 0.82
N ARG A 146 44.32 35.87 1.90
CA ARG A 146 43.21 36.84 1.89
C ARG A 146 43.63 38.29 1.64
N LYS A 147 44.89 38.62 1.93
CA LYS A 147 45.46 39.97 1.75
C LYS A 147 46.05 40.19 0.36
N LYS A 148 46.30 39.13 -0.43
CA LYS A 148 46.78 39.25 -1.81
C LYS A 148 45.73 39.97 -2.68
N GLU A 149 46.21 40.86 -3.56
CA GLU A 149 45.36 41.57 -4.54
C GLU A 149 44.83 40.61 -5.61
N ASP A 150 45.67 39.66 -6.04
CA ASP A 150 45.27 38.57 -6.92
C ASP A 150 44.61 37.45 -6.10
N LYS A 151 43.31 37.27 -6.34
CA LYS A 151 42.47 36.25 -5.68
C LYS A 151 42.19 35.05 -6.58
N THR A 152 42.82 34.95 -7.74
CA THR A 152 42.56 33.86 -8.70
C THR A 152 42.86 32.49 -8.08
N LEU A 153 44.05 32.32 -7.49
CA LEU A 153 44.44 31.08 -6.82
C LEU A 153 43.53 30.73 -5.64
N TYR A 154 43.20 31.72 -4.80
CA TYR A 154 42.28 31.49 -3.68
C TYR A 154 40.87 31.13 -4.15
N GLY A 155 40.38 31.80 -5.20
CA GLY A 155 39.08 31.52 -5.81
C GLY A 155 39.02 30.09 -6.35
N ALA A 156 40.02 29.69 -7.14
CA ALA A 156 40.10 28.34 -7.71
C ALA A 156 40.24 27.25 -6.63
N ALA A 157 41.03 27.50 -5.58
CA ALA A 157 41.21 26.53 -4.50
C ALA A 157 39.97 26.37 -3.62
N ARG A 158 39.18 27.43 -3.44
CA ARG A 158 37.99 27.44 -2.57
C ARG A 158 36.86 26.53 -3.05
N ASP A 159 36.81 26.23 -4.35
CA ASP A 159 35.83 25.30 -4.90
C ASP A 159 36.08 23.86 -4.43
N TYR A 160 37.30 23.55 -3.92
CA TYR A 160 37.70 22.22 -3.48
C TYR A 160 38.09 22.15 -2.00
N LEU A 161 38.62 23.25 -1.43
CA LEU A 161 39.10 23.30 -0.05
C LEU A 161 38.39 24.41 0.72
N THR A 162 37.88 24.07 1.91
CA THR A 162 37.39 25.10 2.83
C THR A 162 38.56 25.81 3.52
N ASP A 163 38.31 27.01 4.04
CA ASP A 163 39.27 27.70 4.90
C ASP A 163 39.70 26.83 6.10
N GLY A 164 38.81 25.96 6.59
CA GLY A 164 39.11 25.00 7.63
C GLY A 164 40.10 23.93 7.17
N ASP A 165 39.98 23.44 5.94
CA ASP A 165 40.89 22.44 5.37
C ASP A 165 42.30 22.98 5.19
N ILE A 166 42.43 24.23 4.72
CA ILE A 166 43.73 24.92 4.59
C ILE A 166 44.44 24.97 5.95
N VAL A 167 43.71 25.34 7.00
CA VAL A 167 44.24 25.47 8.36
C VAL A 167 44.54 24.10 8.99
N LEU A 168 43.60 23.16 8.93
CA LEU A 168 43.71 21.84 9.59
C LEU A 168 44.75 20.94 8.93
N ARG A 169 44.91 21.02 7.60
CA ARG A 169 45.96 20.29 6.86
C ARG A 169 47.33 20.97 6.98
N GLY A 170 47.35 22.23 7.45
CA GLY A 170 48.56 23.02 7.69
C GLY A 170 49.26 23.44 6.41
N ILE A 171 48.47 23.81 5.40
CA ILE A 171 48.95 24.30 4.10
C ILE A 171 49.62 25.66 4.30
N SER A 172 50.88 25.78 3.93
CA SER A 172 51.73 26.92 4.30
C SER A 172 52.31 27.69 3.11
N SER A 173 52.04 27.26 1.88
CA SER A 173 52.52 27.88 0.65
C SER A 173 51.54 27.75 -0.52
N ASP A 174 51.76 28.57 -1.57
CA ASP A 174 50.96 28.50 -2.81
C ASP A 174 51.14 27.16 -3.51
N GLU A 175 52.35 26.59 -3.50
CA GLU A 175 52.64 25.26 -4.02
C GLU A 175 51.88 24.16 -3.27
N GLU A 176 51.88 24.18 -1.93
CA GLU A 176 51.12 23.19 -1.14
C GLU A 176 49.61 23.34 -1.33
N LEU A 177 49.12 24.58 -1.51
CA LEU A 177 47.70 24.85 -1.79
C LEU A 177 47.30 24.30 -3.17
N LYS A 178 48.12 24.54 -4.20
CA LYS A 178 47.92 23.99 -5.55
C LYS A 178 47.96 22.47 -5.55
N GLU A 179 48.95 21.86 -4.88
CA GLU A 179 49.08 20.41 -4.79
C GLU A 179 47.86 19.78 -4.10
N THR A 180 47.42 20.36 -2.98
CA THR A 180 46.29 19.82 -2.23
C THR A 180 44.96 20.01 -2.98
N ALA A 181 44.71 21.22 -3.50
CA ALA A 181 43.47 21.51 -4.25
C ALA A 181 43.42 20.74 -5.58
N SER A 182 44.55 20.57 -6.28
CA SER A 182 44.61 19.75 -7.48
C SER A 182 44.39 18.26 -7.19
N SER A 183 44.85 17.77 -6.03
CA SER A 183 44.55 16.40 -5.61
C SER A 183 43.05 16.19 -5.39
N GLU A 184 42.35 17.12 -4.74
CA GLU A 184 40.90 17.05 -4.56
C GLU A 184 40.16 17.17 -5.90
N LEU A 185 40.58 18.08 -6.79
CA LEU A 185 40.04 18.21 -8.14
C LEU A 185 40.15 16.89 -8.92
N LYS A 186 41.29 16.17 -8.80
CA LYS A 186 41.50 14.86 -9.45
C LYS A 186 40.51 13.80 -8.99
N GLU A 187 39.99 13.88 -7.76
CA GLU A 187 38.95 12.96 -7.28
C GLU A 187 37.61 13.18 -8.00
N HIS A 188 37.41 14.34 -8.62
CA HIS A 188 36.19 14.72 -9.35
C HIS A 188 36.22 14.36 -10.85
N PHE A 189 37.26 13.66 -11.32
CA PHE A 189 37.37 13.23 -12.71
C PHE A 189 36.15 12.40 -13.15
N GLY A 190 35.63 12.70 -14.35
CA GLY A 190 34.38 12.13 -14.88
C GLY A 190 33.17 13.07 -14.74
N GLY A 191 33.24 14.04 -13.82
CA GLY A 191 32.18 14.99 -13.52
C GLY A 191 32.55 16.46 -13.65
N LEU A 192 33.72 16.80 -14.23
CA LEU A 192 34.23 18.17 -14.22
C LEU A 192 33.33 19.13 -15.02
N SER A 193 33.13 20.32 -14.47
CA SER A 193 32.50 21.47 -15.11
C SER A 193 33.51 22.29 -15.92
N SER A 194 33.04 23.22 -16.74
CA SER A 194 33.91 24.18 -17.45
C SER A 194 34.73 25.02 -16.46
N GLN A 195 34.13 25.41 -15.32
CA GLN A 195 34.84 26.11 -14.25
C GLN A 195 35.95 25.26 -13.64
N ASP A 196 35.73 23.96 -13.43
CA ASP A 196 36.76 23.07 -12.88
C ASP A 196 37.95 22.93 -13.84
N ILE A 197 37.69 22.87 -15.14
CA ILE A 197 38.72 22.85 -16.18
C ILE A 197 39.51 24.17 -16.18
N GLN A 198 38.86 25.33 -16.02
CA GLN A 198 39.57 26.61 -15.84
C GLN A 198 40.42 26.63 -14.56
N ASN A 199 39.85 26.16 -13.45
CA ASN A 199 40.53 26.07 -12.16
C ASN A 199 41.80 25.20 -12.28
N SER A 200 41.79 24.14 -13.09
CA SER A 200 42.96 23.28 -13.31
C SER A 200 44.17 24.01 -13.91
N GLN A 201 43.95 25.07 -14.71
CA GLN A 201 45.02 25.91 -15.24
C GLN A 201 45.65 26.77 -14.14
N VAL A 202 44.85 27.28 -13.21
CA VAL A 202 45.30 28.08 -12.05
C VAL A 202 46.00 27.20 -11.00
N LEU A 203 45.51 25.97 -10.82
CA LEU A 203 46.05 24.98 -9.90
C LEU A 203 47.25 24.19 -10.46
N GLU A 204 47.71 24.53 -11.68
CA GLU A 204 48.86 23.90 -12.35
C GLU A 204 48.71 22.38 -12.57
N CYS A 205 47.47 21.89 -12.72
CA CYS A 205 47.17 20.48 -12.97
C CYS A 205 46.40 20.23 -14.28
N LEU A 206 46.41 21.21 -15.21
CA LEU A 206 45.75 21.09 -16.51
C LEU A 206 46.21 19.87 -17.31
N ASP A 207 47.50 19.53 -17.24
CA ASP A 207 48.05 18.35 -17.90
C ASP A 207 47.48 17.03 -17.36
N ASP A 208 47.12 16.99 -16.07
CA ASP A 208 46.45 15.83 -15.49
C ASP A 208 45.00 15.71 -16.00
N VAL A 209 44.29 16.82 -16.15
CA VAL A 209 42.93 16.85 -16.73
C VAL A 209 42.95 16.45 -18.20
N CYS A 210 43.98 16.85 -18.96
CA CYS A 210 44.21 16.38 -20.33
C CYS A 210 44.40 14.86 -20.43
N ASN A 211 44.73 14.20 -19.31
CA ASN A 211 44.85 12.75 -19.19
C ASN A 211 43.68 12.11 -18.39
N SER A 212 42.61 12.87 -18.11
CA SER A 212 41.41 12.38 -17.41
C SER A 212 40.84 11.13 -18.10
N PRO A 213 40.27 10.15 -17.40
CA PRO A 213 39.59 9.03 -18.05
C PRO A 213 38.37 9.45 -18.90
N ASN A 214 37.84 10.67 -18.73
CA ASN A 214 36.68 11.16 -19.47
C ASN A 214 37.10 11.92 -20.74
N ALA A 215 36.64 11.46 -21.90
CA ALA A 215 37.03 12.02 -23.19
C ALA A 215 36.53 13.47 -23.43
N ALA A 216 35.41 13.88 -22.82
CA ALA A 216 34.96 15.26 -22.92
C ALA A 216 35.91 16.22 -22.19
N GLU A 217 36.26 15.86 -20.96
CA GLU A 217 37.20 16.62 -20.13
C GLU A 217 38.56 16.73 -20.81
N GLN A 218 39.09 15.61 -21.32
CA GLN A 218 40.37 15.59 -22.06
C GLN A 218 40.37 16.56 -23.24
N ILE A 219 39.32 16.54 -24.07
CA ILE A 219 39.26 17.37 -25.28
C ILE A 219 39.08 18.85 -24.91
N ALA A 220 38.20 19.16 -23.96
CA ALA A 220 37.97 20.53 -23.51
C ALA A 220 39.22 21.13 -22.83
N SER A 221 39.91 20.38 -21.98
CA SER A 221 41.15 20.83 -21.34
C SER A 221 42.31 20.95 -22.34
N SER A 222 42.42 20.04 -23.30
CA SER A 222 43.41 20.14 -24.38
C SER A 222 43.15 21.37 -25.26
N SER A 223 41.88 21.73 -25.47
CA SER A 223 41.49 22.95 -26.17
C SER A 223 41.89 24.20 -25.40
N LEU A 224 41.70 24.20 -24.08
CA LEU A 224 42.17 25.29 -23.20
C LEU A 224 43.70 25.42 -23.19
N ARG A 225 44.43 24.30 -23.26
CA ARG A 225 45.89 24.28 -23.39
C ARG A 225 46.39 24.81 -24.74
N GLY A 226 45.54 24.79 -25.77
CA GLY A 226 45.85 25.27 -27.12
C GLY A 226 46.46 24.22 -28.05
N ASP A 227 46.16 22.93 -27.82
CA ASP A 227 46.63 21.86 -28.70
C ASP A 227 46.08 22.03 -30.14
N SER A 228 46.86 21.63 -31.16
CA SER A 228 46.50 21.82 -32.57
C SER A 228 45.64 20.69 -33.16
N ASP A 229 45.49 19.57 -32.46
CA ASP A 229 44.80 18.36 -32.92
C ASP A 229 43.37 18.19 -32.40
N ILE A 230 42.81 19.22 -31.75
CA ILE A 230 41.49 19.21 -31.12
C ILE A 230 40.38 18.85 -32.11
N GLU A 231 40.36 19.45 -33.29
CA GLU A 231 39.33 19.13 -34.30
C GLU A 231 39.37 17.66 -34.72
N LYS A 232 40.56 17.05 -34.77
CA LYS A 232 40.71 15.65 -35.13
C LYS A 232 40.22 14.75 -33.99
N LYS A 233 40.67 14.99 -32.76
CA LYS A 233 40.22 14.28 -31.55
C LYS A 233 38.71 14.37 -31.37
N PHE A 234 38.14 15.55 -31.58
CA PHE A 234 36.70 15.79 -31.53
C PHE A 234 35.96 15.00 -32.62
N SER A 235 36.46 15.00 -33.85
CA SER A 235 35.84 14.23 -34.96
C SER A 235 35.84 12.73 -34.68
N GLU A 236 36.93 12.20 -34.11
CA GLU A 236 37.04 10.81 -33.68
C GLU A 236 36.06 10.49 -32.54
N LEU A 237 35.90 11.40 -31.57
CA LEU A 237 34.94 11.25 -30.49
C LEU A 237 33.49 11.29 -31.00
N CYS A 238 33.12 12.24 -31.88
CA CYS A 238 31.78 12.30 -32.48
C CYS A 238 31.38 10.96 -33.12
N SER A 239 32.31 10.30 -33.81
CA SER A 239 32.04 9.03 -34.49
C SER A 239 31.82 7.86 -33.53
N ARG A 240 32.36 7.94 -32.29
CA ARG A 240 32.29 6.87 -31.28
C ARG A 240 31.18 7.11 -30.26
N ASP A 241 31.03 8.35 -29.81
CA ASP A 241 30.13 8.78 -28.74
C ASP A 241 29.72 10.25 -28.95
N PRO A 242 28.62 10.49 -29.69
CA PRO A 242 28.10 11.83 -29.94
C PRO A 242 27.68 12.58 -28.65
N SER A 243 27.22 11.88 -27.62
CA SER A 243 26.75 12.48 -26.36
C SER A 243 27.92 13.10 -25.59
N THR A 244 29.00 12.33 -25.40
CA THR A 244 30.23 12.85 -24.79
C THR A 244 30.86 13.95 -25.65
N ALA A 245 30.77 13.86 -26.98
CA ALA A 245 31.21 14.93 -27.88
C ALA A 245 30.38 16.22 -27.72
N ALA A 246 29.06 16.12 -27.52
CA ALA A 246 28.22 17.30 -27.25
C ALA A 246 28.62 18.01 -25.95
N ARG A 247 28.89 17.24 -24.89
CA ARG A 247 29.42 17.79 -23.62
C ARG A 247 30.79 18.45 -23.81
N ALA A 248 31.68 17.84 -24.58
CA ALA A 248 32.99 18.42 -24.90
C ALA A 248 32.85 19.75 -25.64
N LEU A 249 31.96 19.82 -26.64
CA LEU A 249 31.68 21.03 -27.42
C LEU A 249 31.15 22.14 -26.51
N ARG A 250 30.16 21.82 -25.66
CA ARG A 250 29.59 22.76 -24.69
C ARG A 250 30.66 23.33 -23.76
N GLN A 251 31.51 22.47 -23.19
CA GLN A 251 32.60 22.91 -22.31
C GLN A 251 33.57 23.83 -23.06
N MET A 252 33.97 23.50 -24.29
CA MET A 252 34.83 24.36 -25.10
C MET A 252 34.17 25.71 -25.45
N GLU A 253 32.86 25.73 -25.70
CA GLU A 253 32.08 26.97 -25.91
C GLU A 253 32.03 27.84 -24.65
N GLU A 254 31.77 27.25 -23.48
CA GLU A 254 31.77 27.94 -22.18
C GLU A 254 33.17 28.47 -21.80
N LEU A 255 34.23 27.73 -22.16
CA LEU A 255 35.62 28.13 -21.96
C LEU A 255 36.09 29.24 -22.91
N GLY A 256 35.35 29.49 -24.00
CA GLY A 256 35.72 30.49 -25.01
C GLY A 256 36.99 30.13 -25.81
N THR A 257 37.32 28.83 -25.93
CA THR A 257 38.56 28.37 -26.57
C THR A 257 38.46 28.21 -28.08
N LEU A 258 37.24 28.26 -28.64
CA LEU A 258 36.97 28.04 -30.05
C LEU A 258 36.74 29.36 -30.79
N SER A 259 37.27 29.47 -32.01
CA SER A 259 36.85 30.51 -32.95
C SER A 259 35.47 30.18 -33.55
N GLU A 260 34.71 31.19 -34.00
CA GLU A 260 33.39 30.98 -34.62
C GLU A 260 33.42 29.97 -35.79
N VAL A 261 34.53 29.95 -36.55
CA VAL A 261 34.72 29.03 -37.68
C VAL A 261 34.90 27.59 -37.20
N GLN A 262 35.70 27.39 -36.15
CA GLN A 262 35.94 26.07 -35.56
C GLN A 262 34.69 25.53 -34.87
N GLN A 263 33.99 26.38 -34.12
CA GLN A 263 32.73 26.04 -33.47
C GLN A 263 31.71 25.52 -34.50
N LYS A 264 31.48 26.26 -35.59
CA LYS A 264 30.57 25.82 -36.67
C LYS A 264 31.03 24.52 -37.35
N SER A 265 32.34 24.36 -37.57
CA SER A 265 32.91 23.13 -38.16
C SER A 265 32.66 21.91 -37.26
N MET A 266 32.96 22.01 -35.97
CA MET A 266 32.73 20.96 -34.98
C MET A 266 31.25 20.65 -34.80
N GLU A 267 30.40 21.67 -34.73
CA GLU A 267 28.96 21.50 -34.61
C GLU A 267 28.38 20.74 -35.82
N ASN A 268 28.80 21.08 -37.04
CA ASN A 268 28.38 20.35 -38.24
C ASN A 268 28.83 18.89 -38.25
N LYS A 269 30.03 18.59 -37.76
CA LYS A 269 30.52 17.21 -37.63
C LYS A 269 29.74 16.42 -36.59
N LEU A 270 29.45 17.03 -35.44
CA LEU A 270 28.64 16.42 -34.40
C LEU A 270 27.22 16.11 -34.91
N ARG A 271 26.59 17.08 -35.59
CA ARG A 271 25.27 16.91 -36.21
C ARG A 271 25.23 15.76 -37.21
N ALA A 272 26.26 15.64 -38.06
CA ALA A 272 26.37 14.56 -39.04
C ALA A 272 26.59 13.18 -38.42
N ALA A 273 27.02 13.11 -37.15
CA ALA A 273 27.24 11.87 -36.43
C ALA A 273 25.98 11.37 -35.67
N LEU A 274 24.93 12.20 -35.53
CA LEU A 274 23.68 11.81 -34.88
C LEU A 274 22.87 10.86 -35.78
N ASN A 275 22.50 9.70 -35.26
CA ASN A 275 21.85 8.61 -36.01
C ASN A 275 20.45 8.24 -35.52
N ASN A 276 20.05 8.71 -34.34
CA ASN A 276 18.77 8.37 -33.72
C ASN A 276 18.29 9.46 -32.75
N LEU A 277 17.02 9.36 -32.35
CA LEU A 277 16.36 10.32 -31.47
C LEU A 277 16.96 10.39 -30.06
N SER A 278 17.54 9.29 -29.55
CA SER A 278 18.20 9.27 -28.24
C SER A 278 19.42 10.17 -28.23
N GLU A 279 20.26 10.08 -29.27
CA GLU A 279 21.43 10.93 -29.44
C GLU A 279 21.04 12.40 -29.64
N VAL A 280 19.91 12.67 -30.30
CA VAL A 280 19.35 14.03 -30.41
C VAL A 280 18.93 14.56 -29.04
N ALA A 281 18.31 13.73 -28.20
CA ALA A 281 17.90 14.14 -26.86
C ALA A 281 19.09 14.45 -25.95
N ASP A 282 20.18 13.69 -26.08
CA ASP A 282 21.45 13.98 -25.39
C ASP A 282 22.12 15.24 -25.92
N TYR A 283 22.17 15.41 -27.25
CA TYR A 283 22.64 16.63 -27.90
C TYR A 283 21.87 17.87 -27.41
N ALA A 284 20.55 17.78 -27.38
CA ALA A 284 19.66 18.85 -26.93
C ALA A 284 19.84 19.17 -25.45
N TYR A 285 20.01 18.14 -24.60
CA TYR A 285 20.25 18.30 -23.18
C TYR A 285 21.57 19.04 -22.88
N GLU A 286 22.65 18.67 -23.58
CA GLU A 286 23.95 19.28 -23.37
C GLU A 286 24.03 20.68 -23.98
N LEU A 287 23.64 20.86 -25.23
CA LEU A 287 23.84 22.13 -25.96
C LEU A 287 22.67 23.10 -25.88
N ARG A 288 21.53 22.71 -25.27
CA ARG A 288 20.32 23.54 -25.12
C ARG A 288 19.75 24.06 -26.44
N ARG A 289 19.94 23.30 -27.53
CA ARG A 289 19.41 23.57 -28.88
C ARG A 289 19.14 22.27 -29.62
N VAL A 290 18.23 22.30 -30.58
CA VAL A 290 17.93 21.16 -31.46
C VAL A 290 18.82 21.21 -32.72
N PRO A 291 19.20 20.05 -33.29
CA PRO A 291 19.97 20.01 -34.51
C PRO A 291 19.08 20.26 -35.75
N ASP A 292 19.60 20.95 -36.77
CA ASP A 292 18.82 21.30 -37.98
C ASP A 292 18.33 20.08 -38.79
N ASN A 293 18.93 18.91 -38.60
CA ASN A 293 18.54 17.65 -39.26
C ASN A 293 17.55 16.80 -38.43
N ILE A 294 16.93 17.37 -37.40
CA ILE A 294 16.00 16.66 -36.50
C ILE A 294 14.86 15.99 -37.26
N ASP A 295 14.31 16.62 -38.31
CA ASP A 295 13.20 16.07 -39.10
C ASP A 295 13.51 14.68 -39.69
N GLN A 296 14.75 14.46 -40.13
CA GLN A 296 15.17 13.17 -40.68
C GLN A 296 15.29 12.10 -39.59
N LEU A 297 15.68 12.50 -38.38
CA LEU A 297 15.83 11.60 -37.23
C LEU A 297 14.49 11.26 -36.58
N ILE A 298 13.51 12.17 -36.65
CA ILE A 298 12.10 11.94 -36.28
C ILE A 298 11.49 10.89 -37.21
N LYS A 299 11.72 10.99 -38.53
CA LYS A 299 11.27 9.99 -39.52
C LYS A 299 11.75 8.58 -39.20
N ASP A 300 13.00 8.44 -38.79
CA ASP A 300 13.57 7.14 -38.42
C ASP A 300 13.06 6.60 -37.08
N ALA A 301 12.51 7.46 -36.21
CA ALA A 301 12.15 7.09 -34.85
C ALA A 301 11.02 6.06 -34.80
N ALA A 302 10.02 6.18 -35.68
CA ALA A 302 8.86 5.29 -35.75
C ALA A 302 9.22 3.81 -35.97
N GLN A 303 10.37 3.54 -36.59
CA GLN A 303 10.86 2.18 -36.84
C GLN A 303 11.79 1.66 -35.72
N LYS A 304 12.44 2.55 -34.98
CA LYS A 304 13.52 2.21 -34.04
C LYS A 304 13.08 2.19 -32.57
N PHE A 305 12.09 2.99 -32.19
CA PHE A 305 11.64 3.15 -30.80
C PHE A 305 10.18 2.77 -30.63
N SER A 306 9.76 2.46 -29.41
CA SER A 306 8.33 2.43 -29.06
C SER A 306 7.78 3.86 -28.98
N LEU A 307 6.46 4.03 -29.13
CA LEU A 307 5.85 5.37 -29.04
C LEU A 307 6.12 6.02 -27.68
N SER A 308 6.01 5.27 -26.58
CA SER A 308 6.30 5.81 -25.24
C SER A 308 7.78 6.17 -25.05
N ASP A 309 8.73 5.39 -25.59
CA ASP A 309 10.15 5.76 -25.53
C ASP A 309 10.43 7.02 -26.36
N ALA A 310 9.86 7.10 -27.58
CA ALA A 310 10.01 8.27 -28.43
C ALA A 310 9.39 9.52 -27.79
N ALA A 311 8.24 9.38 -27.11
CA ALA A 311 7.61 10.46 -26.36
C ALA A 311 8.44 10.92 -25.16
N ALA A 312 9.05 10.00 -24.42
CA ALA A 312 9.96 10.34 -23.33
C ALA A 312 11.21 11.11 -23.84
N LEU A 313 11.75 10.71 -24.99
CA LEU A 313 12.84 11.43 -25.65
C LEU A 313 12.39 12.81 -26.15
N ALA A 314 11.18 12.93 -26.70
CA ALA A 314 10.59 14.20 -27.09
C ALA A 314 10.42 15.14 -25.89
N GLN A 315 9.95 14.61 -24.76
CA GLN A 315 9.83 15.38 -23.52
C GLN A 315 11.19 15.86 -23.03
N LYS A 316 12.23 15.01 -23.07
CA LYS A 316 13.60 15.39 -22.73
C LYS A 316 14.13 16.52 -23.62
N ILE A 317 13.82 16.49 -24.92
CA ILE A 317 14.18 17.56 -25.87
C ILE A 317 13.42 18.84 -25.55
N GLN A 318 12.12 18.75 -25.27
CA GLN A 318 11.28 19.90 -24.91
C GLN A 318 11.75 20.55 -23.60
N ASP A 319 12.02 19.76 -22.56
CA ASP A 319 12.51 20.26 -21.28
C ASP A 319 13.88 20.95 -21.42
N ALA A 320 14.71 20.49 -22.36
CA ALA A 320 16.03 21.04 -22.59
C ALA A 320 16.03 22.32 -23.46
N THR A 321 15.14 22.41 -24.45
CA THR A 321 15.20 23.41 -25.54
C THR A 321 13.94 24.26 -25.70
N GLY A 322 12.82 23.84 -25.11
CA GLY A 322 11.50 24.43 -25.31
C GLY A 322 10.78 24.01 -26.60
N VAL A 323 11.41 23.20 -27.46
CA VAL A 323 10.84 22.74 -28.73
C VAL A 323 10.04 21.45 -28.51
N ASP A 324 8.74 21.47 -28.84
CA ASP A 324 7.88 20.28 -28.83
C ASP A 324 7.90 19.61 -30.21
N ILE A 325 8.36 18.36 -30.26
CA ILE A 325 8.43 17.55 -31.49
C ILE A 325 7.41 16.40 -31.50
N MET A 326 6.52 16.35 -30.51
CA MET A 326 5.64 15.21 -30.32
C MET A 326 4.59 15.06 -31.43
N ASP A 327 4.10 16.19 -31.96
CA ASP A 327 3.14 16.17 -33.06
C ASP A 327 3.77 15.63 -34.36
N ASP A 328 5.01 16.02 -34.65
CA ASP A 328 5.79 15.50 -35.79
C ASP A 328 6.10 14.00 -35.62
N LEU A 329 6.37 13.55 -34.39
CA LEU A 329 6.53 12.13 -34.10
C LEU A 329 5.24 11.37 -34.37
N LEU A 330 4.09 11.84 -33.86
CA LEU A 330 2.79 11.19 -34.08
C LEU A 330 2.44 11.09 -35.57
N GLU A 331 2.73 12.15 -36.35
CA GLU A 331 2.62 12.11 -37.82
C GLU A 331 3.46 10.98 -38.41
N GLN A 332 4.73 10.85 -38.02
CA GLN A 332 5.60 9.80 -38.56
C GLN A 332 5.19 8.39 -38.16
N TYR A 333 4.70 8.18 -36.94
CA TYR A 333 4.12 6.90 -36.52
C TYR A 333 2.86 6.55 -37.32
N ASP A 334 2.02 7.54 -37.66
CA ASP A 334 0.80 7.35 -38.44
C ASP A 334 1.09 7.05 -39.92
N GLU A 335 1.97 7.81 -40.56
CA GLU A 335 2.37 7.63 -41.96
C GLU A 335 3.08 6.28 -42.17
N GLN A 336 3.92 5.86 -41.23
CA GLN A 336 4.72 4.63 -41.31
C GLN A 336 4.08 3.43 -40.60
N TYR A 337 2.82 3.56 -40.19
CA TYR A 337 2.12 2.53 -39.44
C TYR A 337 2.12 1.17 -40.16
N ASP A 338 1.77 1.18 -41.44
CA ASP A 338 1.68 0.00 -42.30
C ASP A 338 3.06 -0.50 -42.79
N SER A 339 4.08 0.36 -42.78
CA SER A 339 5.44 0.03 -43.22
C SER A 339 6.34 -0.50 -42.11
N GLY A 340 5.86 -0.56 -40.86
CA GLY A 340 6.55 -1.23 -39.76
C GLY A 340 6.28 -0.65 -38.38
N ALA A 341 5.84 0.61 -38.30
CA ALA A 341 5.66 1.31 -37.02
C ALA A 341 4.55 0.69 -36.15
N SER A 342 3.61 -0.06 -36.73
CA SER A 342 2.61 -0.82 -35.97
C SER A 342 3.22 -1.77 -34.91
N LYS A 343 4.45 -2.26 -35.07
CA LYS A 343 5.11 -3.08 -34.03
C LYS A 343 5.50 -2.30 -32.79
N ASN A 344 5.56 -0.98 -32.91
CA ASN A 344 6.07 -0.05 -31.93
C ASN A 344 4.96 0.83 -31.32
N VAL A 345 3.69 0.51 -31.61
CA VAL A 345 2.50 1.22 -31.11
C VAL A 345 1.57 0.21 -30.48
N ASP A 346 1.02 0.53 -29.31
CA ASP A 346 -0.06 -0.22 -28.67
C ASP A 346 -1.06 0.72 -27.98
N LEU A 347 -2.18 0.17 -27.49
CA LEU A 347 -3.24 0.96 -26.84
C LEU A 347 -2.76 1.67 -25.58
N GLN A 348 -1.88 1.07 -24.77
CA GLN A 348 -1.39 1.71 -23.57
C GLN A 348 -0.54 2.93 -23.92
N GLN A 349 0.38 2.78 -24.88
CA GLN A 349 1.22 3.87 -25.35
C GLN A 349 0.38 5.00 -25.96
N LEU A 350 -0.68 4.68 -26.70
CA LEU A 350 -1.60 5.69 -27.25
C LEU A 350 -2.41 6.42 -26.18
N ALA A 351 -2.79 5.75 -25.10
CA ALA A 351 -3.49 6.38 -23.98
C ALA A 351 -2.56 7.32 -23.18
N GLU A 352 -1.33 6.88 -22.89
CA GLU A 352 -0.30 7.67 -22.19
C GLU A 352 0.07 8.94 -22.97
N ASN A 353 0.09 8.85 -24.30
CA ASN A 353 0.54 9.90 -25.20
C ASN A 353 -0.61 10.61 -25.93
N ALA A 354 -1.79 10.66 -25.32
CA ALA A 354 -2.96 11.24 -25.94
C ALA A 354 -2.83 12.75 -26.19
N ARG A 355 -3.09 13.17 -27.42
CA ARG A 355 -3.02 14.58 -27.84
C ARG A 355 -4.19 14.96 -28.74
N LEU A 356 -4.45 16.26 -28.82
CA LEU A 356 -5.44 16.81 -29.75
C LEU A 356 -4.82 16.93 -31.15
N ASN A 357 -4.71 15.80 -31.86
CA ASN A 357 -4.08 15.71 -33.17
C ASN A 357 -4.76 14.62 -34.03
N ASP A 358 -5.00 14.91 -35.31
CA ASP A 358 -5.63 14.00 -36.27
C ASP A 358 -4.82 12.69 -36.47
N HIS A 359 -3.49 12.75 -36.36
CA HIS A 359 -2.62 11.59 -36.47
C HIS A 359 -2.78 10.64 -35.28
N TRP A 360 -2.99 11.17 -34.07
CA TRP A 360 -3.31 10.34 -32.90
C TRP A 360 -4.66 9.66 -33.07
N ASP A 361 -5.69 10.38 -33.53
CA ASP A 361 -7.01 9.82 -33.83
C ASP A 361 -6.92 8.67 -34.87
N SER A 362 -6.10 8.85 -35.90
CA SER A 362 -5.83 7.84 -36.93
C SER A 362 -5.11 6.62 -36.35
N LEU A 363 -4.07 6.81 -35.54
CA LEU A 363 -3.33 5.72 -34.88
C LEU A 363 -4.21 4.88 -33.97
N VAL A 364 -5.07 5.50 -33.17
CA VAL A 364 -6.05 4.79 -32.32
C VAL A 364 -6.98 3.92 -33.18
N LYS A 365 -7.51 4.48 -34.29
CA LYS A 365 -8.38 3.72 -35.20
C LYS A 365 -7.64 2.55 -35.87
N LYS A 366 -6.42 2.78 -36.37
CA LYS A 366 -5.57 1.78 -37.02
C LYS A 366 -5.19 0.64 -36.07
N GLU A 367 -4.86 0.93 -34.82
CA GLU A 367 -4.51 -0.09 -33.82
C GLU A 367 -5.72 -0.91 -33.39
N ILE A 368 -6.90 -0.29 -33.20
CA ILE A 368 -8.13 -1.05 -32.95
C ILE A 368 -8.48 -1.97 -34.11
N GLN A 369 -8.42 -1.46 -35.35
CA GLN A 369 -8.68 -2.26 -36.54
C GLN A 369 -7.72 -3.44 -36.65
N ARG A 370 -6.42 -3.20 -36.42
CA ARG A 370 -5.40 -4.24 -36.40
C ARG A 370 -5.64 -5.28 -35.30
N LEU A 371 -6.02 -4.88 -34.09
CA LEU A 371 -6.37 -5.81 -33.00
C LEU A 371 -7.57 -6.69 -33.38
N ILE A 372 -8.57 -6.10 -34.03
CA ILE A 372 -9.75 -6.81 -34.52
C ILE A 372 -9.37 -7.83 -35.61
N GLU A 373 -8.55 -7.44 -36.58
CA GLU A 373 -8.05 -8.34 -37.65
C GLU A 373 -7.14 -9.45 -37.10
N ASN A 374 -6.23 -9.10 -36.17
CA ASN A 374 -5.37 -10.06 -35.50
C ASN A 374 -6.17 -11.08 -34.70
N ALA A 375 -7.34 -10.71 -34.16
CA ALA A 375 -8.21 -11.63 -33.44
C ALA A 375 -8.66 -12.79 -34.32
N ASP A 376 -8.91 -12.56 -35.62
CA ASP A 376 -9.38 -13.58 -36.56
C ASP A 376 -8.35 -14.70 -36.81
N SER A 377 -7.07 -14.42 -36.58
CA SER A 377 -5.98 -15.40 -36.68
C SER A 377 -5.78 -16.26 -35.42
N ARG A 378 -6.49 -15.95 -34.32
CA ARG A 378 -6.31 -16.61 -33.01
C ARG A 378 -7.32 -17.71 -32.77
N SER A 379 -6.98 -18.63 -31.86
CA SER A 379 -7.87 -19.74 -31.45
C SER A 379 -9.13 -19.28 -30.69
N SER A 380 -9.05 -18.16 -29.96
CA SER A 380 -10.17 -17.56 -29.23
C SER A 380 -10.29 -16.05 -29.52
N PRO A 381 -10.84 -15.66 -30.69
CA PRO A 381 -10.91 -14.27 -31.12
C PRO A 381 -11.64 -13.34 -30.13
N SER A 382 -12.83 -13.75 -29.66
CA SER A 382 -13.65 -12.95 -28.74
C SER A 382 -13.00 -12.77 -27.36
N ASP A 383 -12.36 -13.81 -26.80
CA ASP A 383 -11.69 -13.72 -25.49
C ASP A 383 -10.43 -12.85 -25.54
N PHE A 384 -9.68 -12.92 -26.65
CA PHE A 384 -8.57 -12.01 -26.88
C PHE A 384 -9.01 -10.55 -26.84
N LEU A 385 -10.05 -10.19 -27.60
CA LEU A 385 -10.57 -8.81 -27.62
C LEU A 385 -11.13 -8.36 -26.28
N ARG A 386 -11.82 -9.25 -25.54
CA ARG A 386 -12.25 -9.00 -24.16
C ARG A 386 -11.08 -8.69 -23.23
N SER A 387 -9.98 -9.44 -23.35
CA SER A 387 -8.79 -9.20 -22.53
C SER A 387 -8.15 -7.84 -22.83
N MET A 388 -8.17 -7.40 -24.09
CA MET A 388 -7.69 -6.07 -24.48
C MET A 388 -8.59 -4.96 -23.92
N LEU A 389 -9.92 -5.12 -24.02
CA LEU A 389 -10.88 -4.19 -23.40
C LEU A 389 -10.70 -4.07 -21.89
N ALA A 390 -10.46 -5.18 -21.20
CA ALA A 390 -10.22 -5.19 -19.77
C ALA A 390 -8.90 -4.49 -19.40
N LYS A 391 -7.85 -4.63 -20.22
CA LYS A 391 -6.57 -3.91 -20.02
C LYS A 391 -6.71 -2.42 -20.26
N SER A 392 -7.55 -2.02 -21.21
CA SER A 392 -7.81 -0.62 -21.53
C SER A 392 -8.87 0.03 -20.63
N HIS A 393 -9.44 -0.74 -19.71
CA HIS A 393 -10.36 -0.23 -18.70
C HIS A 393 -9.60 0.60 -17.66
N GLY A 394 -10.00 1.86 -17.48
CA GLY A 394 -9.35 2.82 -16.58
C GLY A 394 -8.50 3.88 -17.32
N GLN A 395 -7.91 3.53 -18.45
CA GLN A 395 -7.07 4.44 -19.26
C GLN A 395 -7.85 5.67 -19.77
N ALA A 396 -9.17 5.57 -19.92
CA ALA A 396 -10.02 6.68 -20.33
C ALA A 396 -10.10 7.82 -19.29
N ASN A 397 -9.84 7.54 -18.02
CA ASN A 397 -9.87 8.55 -16.95
C ASN A 397 -8.68 9.51 -17.05
N ASP A 398 -7.55 9.00 -17.53
CA ASP A 398 -6.26 9.69 -17.56
C ASP A 398 -6.05 10.51 -18.85
N LEU A 399 -6.99 10.44 -19.80
CA LEU A 399 -6.92 11.20 -21.04
C LEU A 399 -7.09 12.72 -20.79
N PRO A 400 -6.27 13.57 -21.43
CA PRO A 400 -6.12 14.97 -21.06
C PRO A 400 -7.30 15.87 -21.49
N ASN A 401 -8.03 15.50 -22.54
CA ASN A 401 -9.09 16.33 -23.12
C ASN A 401 -10.35 15.54 -23.51
N GLN A 402 -11.48 16.25 -23.68
CA GLN A 402 -12.77 15.63 -23.98
C GLN A 402 -12.81 14.96 -25.36
N HIS A 403 -12.17 15.56 -26.38
CA HIS A 403 -12.08 14.96 -27.71
C HIS A 403 -11.40 13.59 -27.68
N ALA A 404 -10.26 13.48 -27.01
CA ALA A 404 -9.54 12.23 -26.83
C ALA A 404 -10.38 11.19 -26.07
N LYS A 405 -11.15 11.62 -25.06
CA LYS A 405 -12.10 10.74 -24.35
C LYS A 405 -13.20 10.22 -25.26
N GLU A 406 -13.75 11.06 -26.12
CA GLU A 406 -14.78 10.69 -27.09
C GLU A 406 -14.23 9.74 -28.16
N GLN A 407 -13.07 10.05 -28.76
CA GLN A 407 -12.42 9.18 -29.74
C GLN A 407 -12.02 7.83 -29.14
N TRP A 408 -11.48 7.84 -27.92
CA TRP A 408 -11.17 6.63 -27.18
C TRP A 408 -12.43 5.81 -26.85
N GLY A 409 -13.51 6.46 -26.45
CA GLY A 409 -14.81 5.81 -26.22
C GLY A 409 -15.33 5.10 -27.47
N ASN A 410 -15.32 5.80 -28.62
CA ASN A 410 -15.72 5.22 -29.91
C ASN A 410 -14.81 4.04 -30.31
N ALA A 411 -13.50 4.18 -30.08
CA ALA A 411 -12.51 3.13 -30.33
C ALA A 411 -12.76 1.88 -29.47
N MET A 412 -13.04 2.05 -28.17
CA MET A 412 -13.37 0.95 -27.27
C MET A 412 -14.71 0.31 -27.60
N GLN A 413 -15.70 1.10 -28.04
CA GLN A 413 -16.97 0.57 -28.54
C GLN A 413 -16.76 -0.32 -29.77
N ASN A 414 -15.94 0.09 -30.73
CA ASN A 414 -15.61 -0.72 -31.91
C ASN A 414 -14.92 -2.04 -31.52
N LEU A 415 -14.02 -2.00 -30.54
CA LEU A 415 -13.34 -3.20 -30.03
C LEU A 415 -14.31 -4.16 -29.32
N ALA A 416 -15.26 -3.60 -28.56
CA ALA A 416 -16.34 -4.33 -27.91
C ALA A 416 -17.28 -5.00 -28.91
N ASP A 417 -17.70 -4.27 -29.93
CA ASP A 417 -18.51 -4.79 -31.03
C ASP A 417 -17.75 -5.88 -31.80
N GLY A 418 -16.44 -5.69 -32.03
CA GLY A 418 -15.56 -6.71 -32.60
C GLY A 418 -15.52 -8.01 -31.79
N ALA A 419 -15.51 -7.92 -30.46
CA ALA A 419 -15.55 -9.07 -29.55
C ALA A 419 -16.89 -9.81 -29.58
N VAL A 420 -18.01 -9.07 -29.67
CA VAL A 420 -19.36 -9.61 -29.78
C VAL A 420 -19.54 -10.33 -31.13
N ALA A 421 -19.18 -9.68 -32.23
CA ALA A 421 -19.27 -10.21 -33.60
C ALA A 421 -18.58 -11.58 -33.75
N ARG A 422 -17.44 -11.76 -33.07
CA ARG A 422 -16.58 -12.96 -33.15
C ARG A 422 -16.84 -13.99 -32.06
N SER A 423 -17.96 -13.88 -31.34
CA SER A 423 -18.33 -14.88 -30.33
C SER A 423 -18.64 -16.24 -30.99
N PRO A 424 -18.00 -17.35 -30.58
CA PRO A 424 -18.10 -18.63 -31.29
C PRO A 424 -19.39 -19.41 -30.98
N THR A 425 -20.00 -19.17 -29.82
CA THR A 425 -21.19 -19.90 -29.36
C THR A 425 -22.15 -18.98 -28.62
N LYS A 426 -23.43 -19.40 -28.49
CA LYS A 426 -24.44 -18.69 -27.70
C LYS A 426 -23.95 -18.37 -26.28
N SER A 427 -23.32 -19.35 -25.63
CA SER A 427 -22.78 -19.19 -24.27
C SER A 427 -21.66 -18.14 -24.22
N HIS A 428 -20.74 -18.16 -25.20
CA HIS A 428 -19.69 -17.16 -25.28
C HIS A 428 -20.24 -15.77 -25.55
N LEU A 429 -21.23 -15.61 -26.46
CA LEU A 429 -21.88 -14.33 -26.71
C LEU A 429 -22.48 -13.75 -25.41
N ARG A 430 -23.20 -14.57 -24.64
CA ARG A 430 -23.77 -14.17 -23.35
C ARG A 430 -22.70 -13.72 -22.35
N GLN A 431 -21.57 -14.45 -22.29
CA GLN A 431 -20.44 -14.10 -21.43
C GLN A 431 -19.75 -12.80 -21.89
N THR A 432 -19.58 -12.62 -23.19
CA THR A 432 -18.94 -11.44 -23.79
C THR A 432 -19.76 -10.19 -23.54
N VAL A 433 -21.06 -10.22 -23.83
CA VAL A 433 -21.98 -9.09 -23.57
C VAL A 433 -21.97 -8.70 -22.07
N LYS A 434 -22.05 -9.70 -21.18
CA LYS A 434 -21.99 -9.47 -19.73
C LYS A 434 -20.65 -8.88 -19.28
N HIS A 435 -19.54 -9.36 -19.85
CA HIS A 435 -18.21 -8.87 -19.51
C HIS A 435 -18.01 -7.42 -19.96
N VAL A 436 -18.40 -7.09 -21.18
CA VAL A 436 -18.28 -5.74 -21.74
C VAL A 436 -19.18 -4.75 -20.99
N SER A 437 -20.42 -5.13 -20.68
CA SER A 437 -21.34 -4.28 -19.91
C SER A 437 -20.81 -3.97 -18.50
N ARG A 438 -20.15 -4.92 -17.84
CA ARG A 438 -19.48 -4.68 -16.54
C ARG A 438 -18.34 -3.67 -16.63
N LEU A 439 -17.69 -3.54 -17.79
CA LEU A 439 -16.64 -2.56 -18.04
C LEU A 439 -17.19 -1.18 -18.40
N GLY A 440 -18.51 -0.98 -18.36
CA GLY A 440 -19.17 0.31 -18.62
C GLY A 440 -19.24 0.69 -20.10
N GLN A 441 -18.95 -0.23 -21.02
CA GLN A 441 -18.96 0.02 -22.46
C GLN A 441 -20.36 -0.13 -23.05
N LEU A 442 -20.73 0.80 -23.94
CA LEU A 442 -21.99 0.75 -24.69
C LEU A 442 -21.83 -0.18 -25.89
N LEU A 443 -22.65 -1.23 -25.92
CA LEU A 443 -22.65 -2.20 -27.02
C LEU A 443 -23.63 -1.79 -28.11
N SER A 444 -23.26 -2.00 -29.38
CA SER A 444 -24.20 -1.84 -30.49
C SER A 444 -25.27 -2.93 -30.45
N GLN A 445 -26.54 -2.51 -30.33
CA GLN A 445 -27.69 -3.41 -30.38
C GLN A 445 -27.75 -4.19 -31.70
N GLU A 446 -27.30 -3.57 -32.79
CA GLU A 446 -27.24 -4.19 -34.10
C GLU A 446 -26.24 -5.35 -34.13
N THR A 447 -25.04 -5.15 -33.57
CA THR A 447 -23.99 -6.17 -33.52
C THR A 447 -24.40 -7.37 -32.67
N ILE A 448 -25.08 -7.15 -31.54
CA ILE A 448 -25.63 -8.24 -30.70
C ILE A 448 -26.70 -9.02 -31.46
N ARG A 449 -27.61 -8.33 -32.16
CA ARG A 449 -28.68 -8.96 -32.95
C ARG A 449 -28.10 -9.83 -34.06
N GLN A 450 -27.21 -9.28 -34.88
CA GLN A 450 -26.55 -10.00 -35.98
C GLN A 450 -25.77 -11.23 -35.46
N SER A 451 -25.06 -11.09 -34.34
CA SER A 451 -24.30 -12.20 -33.73
C SER A 451 -25.20 -13.27 -33.15
N GLY A 452 -26.31 -12.88 -32.51
CA GLY A 452 -27.30 -13.80 -31.98
C GLY A 452 -28.02 -14.58 -33.07
N GLU A 453 -28.41 -13.91 -34.17
CA GLU A 453 -29.01 -14.53 -35.35
C GLU A 453 -28.05 -15.54 -36.00
N ARG A 454 -26.77 -15.15 -36.18
CA ARG A 454 -25.72 -16.04 -36.70
C ARG A 454 -25.55 -17.30 -35.87
N LEU A 455 -25.73 -17.20 -34.55
CA LEU A 455 -25.57 -18.30 -33.60
C LEU A 455 -26.88 -19.07 -33.35
N GLY A 456 -27.95 -18.75 -34.09
CA GLY A 456 -29.25 -19.41 -34.01
C GLY A 456 -29.99 -19.16 -32.68
N MET A 457 -29.74 -18.02 -32.04
CA MET A 457 -30.48 -17.60 -30.83
C MET A 457 -31.90 -17.19 -31.20
N SER A 458 -32.89 -17.48 -30.34
CA SER A 458 -34.25 -16.98 -30.58
C SER A 458 -34.30 -15.47 -30.38
N GLU A 459 -35.31 -14.82 -30.96
CA GLU A 459 -35.53 -13.38 -30.75
C GLU A 459 -35.62 -13.04 -29.25
N GLU A 460 -36.23 -13.92 -28.44
CA GLU A 460 -36.26 -13.81 -26.98
C GLU A 460 -34.87 -13.87 -26.33
N GLU A 461 -34.02 -14.82 -26.73
CA GLU A 461 -32.65 -14.95 -26.23
C GLU A 461 -31.76 -13.76 -26.63
N ILE A 462 -32.02 -13.16 -27.79
CA ILE A 462 -31.33 -11.97 -28.28
C ILE A 462 -31.79 -10.73 -27.51
N LEU A 463 -33.10 -10.60 -27.26
CA LEU A 463 -33.66 -9.52 -26.46
C LEU A 463 -33.20 -9.59 -24.99
N GLU A 464 -33.03 -10.79 -24.41
CA GLU A 464 -32.40 -10.99 -23.09
C GLU A 464 -30.99 -10.41 -23.02
N LEU A 465 -30.25 -10.43 -24.13
CA LEU A 465 -28.90 -9.85 -24.21
C LEU A 465 -28.91 -8.35 -24.48
N ILE A 466 -29.95 -7.85 -25.14
CA ILE A 466 -30.09 -6.44 -25.48
C ILE A 466 -30.70 -5.65 -24.30
N ASN A 467 -31.52 -6.25 -23.44
CA ASN A 467 -32.17 -5.54 -22.32
C ASN A 467 -32.70 -6.46 -21.18
N PRO A 468 -32.10 -6.48 -19.97
CA PRO A 468 -32.59 -7.28 -18.84
C PRO A 468 -33.68 -6.51 -18.09
N SER A 469 -34.93 -6.56 -18.55
CA SER A 469 -36.03 -5.78 -17.93
C SER A 469 -37.19 -6.67 -17.49
N TYR A 470 -37.66 -6.46 -16.26
CA TYR A 470 -38.91 -6.89 -15.61
C TYR A 470 -39.58 -8.22 -16.02
N GLU A 471 -39.90 -8.43 -17.30
CA GLU A 471 -40.60 -9.62 -17.81
C GLU A 471 -39.83 -10.92 -17.56
N VAL A 472 -38.51 -10.89 -17.66
CA VAL A 472 -37.66 -12.07 -17.37
C VAL A 472 -37.79 -12.49 -15.91
N ILE A 473 -37.71 -11.52 -14.99
CA ILE A 473 -37.80 -11.77 -13.54
C ILE A 473 -39.21 -12.26 -13.21
N LYS A 474 -40.24 -11.65 -13.81
CA LYS A 474 -41.63 -12.08 -13.65
C LYS A 474 -41.85 -13.54 -14.06
N LYS A 475 -41.36 -13.94 -15.24
CA LYS A 475 -41.45 -15.34 -15.72
C LYS A 475 -40.69 -16.32 -14.82
N LEU A 476 -39.55 -15.93 -14.24
CA LEU A 476 -38.81 -16.78 -13.30
C LEU A 476 -39.57 -17.00 -11.98
N ILE A 477 -40.24 -15.96 -11.47
CA ILE A 477 -41.08 -16.09 -10.28
C ILE A 477 -42.31 -16.95 -10.58
N GLU A 478 -42.95 -16.78 -11.74
CA GLU A 478 -44.07 -17.62 -12.21
C GLU A 478 -43.66 -19.09 -12.36
N ALA A 479 -42.43 -19.34 -12.84
CA ALA A 479 -41.85 -20.68 -12.93
C ALA A 479 -41.43 -21.28 -11.57
N GLY A 480 -41.60 -20.55 -10.47
CA GLY A 480 -41.33 -21.02 -9.11
C GLY A 480 -39.86 -21.07 -8.72
N VAL A 481 -38.98 -20.31 -9.41
CA VAL A 481 -37.55 -20.25 -9.06
C VAL A 481 -37.39 -19.58 -7.69
N LYS A 482 -36.82 -20.30 -6.71
CA LYS A 482 -36.63 -19.81 -5.31
C LYS A 482 -35.21 -19.35 -4.99
N ASP A 483 -34.33 -19.33 -6.00
CA ASP A 483 -32.93 -18.94 -5.84
C ASP A 483 -32.82 -17.43 -5.61
N PHE A 484 -32.53 -17.05 -4.35
CA PHE A 484 -32.41 -15.66 -3.92
C PHE A 484 -31.29 -14.93 -4.69
N ASP A 485 -30.08 -15.50 -4.75
CA ASP A 485 -28.91 -14.82 -5.33
C ASP A 485 -29.12 -14.52 -6.81
N ARG A 486 -29.72 -15.48 -7.52
CA ARG A 486 -30.09 -15.32 -8.93
C ARG A 486 -31.12 -14.22 -9.15
N LEU A 487 -32.18 -14.18 -8.33
CA LEU A 487 -33.24 -13.19 -8.47
C LEU A 487 -32.79 -11.80 -8.04
N HIS A 488 -32.08 -11.69 -6.92
CA HIS A 488 -31.52 -10.44 -6.42
C HIS A 488 -30.55 -9.83 -7.43
N SER A 489 -29.62 -10.61 -8.00
CA SER A 489 -28.68 -10.11 -9.01
C SER A 489 -29.37 -9.58 -10.28
N LEU A 490 -30.50 -10.18 -10.67
CA LEU A 490 -31.29 -9.70 -11.81
C LEU A 490 -32.08 -8.44 -11.46
N MET A 491 -32.69 -8.38 -10.27
CA MET A 491 -33.45 -7.21 -9.80
C MET A 491 -32.54 -5.99 -9.59
N SER A 492 -31.38 -6.17 -8.95
CA SER A 492 -30.42 -5.10 -8.68
C SER A 492 -29.81 -4.51 -9.96
N ALA A 493 -29.66 -5.32 -11.01
CA ALA A 493 -29.09 -4.89 -12.29
C ALA A 493 -30.10 -4.27 -13.26
N SER A 494 -31.41 -4.43 -13.02
CA SER A 494 -32.46 -4.08 -13.98
C SER A 494 -33.11 -2.71 -13.76
N GLY A 495 -32.72 -1.98 -12.70
CA GLY A 495 -33.19 -0.62 -12.45
C GLY A 495 -34.72 -0.49 -12.37
N LEU A 496 -35.38 -1.49 -11.76
CA LEU A 496 -36.85 -1.61 -11.75
C LEU A 496 -37.51 -0.45 -11.00
N SER A 497 -38.67 0.00 -11.50
CA SER A 497 -39.49 0.99 -10.79
C SER A 497 -40.18 0.39 -9.56
N SER A 498 -40.53 1.21 -8.56
CA SER A 498 -41.27 0.76 -7.38
C SER A 498 -42.60 0.07 -7.73
N GLN A 499 -43.25 0.45 -8.84
CA GLN A 499 -44.46 -0.23 -9.32
C GLN A 499 -44.16 -1.64 -9.84
N GLN A 500 -43.07 -1.82 -10.58
CA GLN A 500 -42.62 -3.13 -11.07
C GLN A 500 -42.19 -4.03 -9.91
N LEU A 501 -41.42 -3.51 -8.95
CA LEU A 501 -41.04 -4.24 -7.74
C LEU A 501 -42.26 -4.68 -6.94
N ARG A 502 -43.28 -3.82 -6.82
CA ARG A 502 -44.54 -4.17 -6.14
C ARG A 502 -45.30 -5.28 -6.86
N GLN A 503 -45.32 -5.29 -8.19
CA GLN A 503 -45.94 -6.36 -8.97
C GLN A 503 -45.20 -7.69 -8.79
N LEU A 504 -43.86 -7.68 -8.81
CA LEU A 504 -43.04 -8.86 -8.55
C LEU A 504 -43.22 -9.36 -7.12
N ALA A 505 -43.31 -8.47 -6.12
CA ALA A 505 -43.59 -8.84 -4.74
C ALA A 505 -44.98 -9.46 -4.55
N ASN A 506 -46.01 -8.90 -5.20
CA ASN A 506 -47.36 -9.47 -5.15
C ASN A 506 -47.38 -10.87 -5.77
N LEU A 507 -46.71 -11.05 -6.91
CA LEU A 507 -46.57 -12.35 -7.56
C LEU A 507 -45.79 -13.35 -6.70
N ALA A 508 -44.69 -12.93 -6.08
CA ALA A 508 -43.90 -13.74 -5.17
C ALA A 508 -44.69 -14.15 -3.91
N ALA A 509 -45.49 -13.24 -3.35
CA ALA A 509 -46.35 -13.54 -2.22
C ALA A 509 -47.46 -14.54 -2.58
N GLN A 510 -48.13 -14.35 -3.73
CA GLN A 510 -49.16 -15.27 -4.23
C GLN A 510 -48.63 -16.69 -4.50
N THR A 511 -47.38 -16.79 -4.95
CA THR A 511 -46.71 -18.07 -5.24
C THR A 511 -46.02 -18.68 -4.02
N GLY A 512 -46.05 -18.01 -2.85
CA GLY A 512 -45.32 -18.45 -1.65
C GLY A 512 -43.80 -18.49 -1.84
N ASN A 513 -43.26 -17.69 -2.76
CA ASN A 513 -41.86 -17.68 -3.14
C ASN A 513 -41.04 -16.76 -2.23
N GLN A 514 -40.61 -17.31 -1.10
CA GLN A 514 -39.81 -16.61 -0.09
C GLN A 514 -38.51 -16.00 -0.66
N GLY A 515 -37.81 -16.71 -1.56
CA GLY A 515 -36.55 -16.23 -2.14
C GLY A 515 -36.75 -15.01 -3.05
N ALA A 516 -37.80 -15.04 -3.88
CA ALA A 516 -38.17 -13.91 -4.72
C ALA A 516 -38.64 -12.70 -3.89
N LEU A 517 -39.45 -12.94 -2.85
CA LEU A 517 -39.95 -11.88 -1.99
C LEU A 517 -38.81 -11.25 -1.17
N GLY A 518 -37.84 -12.06 -0.73
CA GLY A 518 -36.59 -11.60 -0.12
C GLY A 518 -35.75 -10.76 -1.08
N ALA A 519 -35.60 -11.19 -2.33
CA ALA A 519 -34.87 -10.41 -3.34
C ALA A 519 -35.50 -9.03 -3.58
N VAL A 520 -36.83 -8.95 -3.64
CA VAL A 520 -37.52 -7.64 -3.71
C VAL A 520 -37.31 -6.84 -2.43
N ALA A 521 -37.32 -7.46 -1.25
CA ALA A 521 -37.14 -6.76 0.02
C ALA A 521 -35.76 -6.11 0.19
N HIS A 522 -34.72 -6.64 -0.48
CA HIS A 522 -33.38 -6.03 -0.52
C HIS A 522 -33.31 -4.77 -1.39
N GLU A 523 -34.21 -4.64 -2.37
CA GLU A 523 -34.34 -3.46 -3.23
C GLU A 523 -35.35 -2.44 -2.67
N ASP A 524 -36.57 -2.89 -2.34
CA ASP A 524 -37.67 -2.07 -1.81
C ASP A 524 -38.48 -2.86 -0.76
N LEU A 525 -38.27 -2.51 0.52
CA LEU A 525 -38.94 -3.18 1.64
C LEU A 525 -40.45 -2.90 1.67
N HIS A 526 -40.90 -1.71 1.27
CA HIS A 526 -42.32 -1.39 1.21
C HIS A 526 -43.03 -2.22 0.14
N ALA A 527 -42.42 -2.38 -1.03
CA ALA A 527 -42.91 -3.24 -2.09
C ALA A 527 -43.05 -4.69 -1.62
N ALA A 528 -42.03 -5.23 -0.93
CA ALA A 528 -42.06 -6.57 -0.38
C ALA A 528 -43.14 -6.77 0.69
N LEU A 529 -43.29 -5.82 1.63
CA LEU A 529 -44.30 -5.87 2.69
C LEU A 529 -45.71 -5.56 2.21
N GLY A 530 -45.86 -5.05 0.98
CA GLY A 530 -47.15 -4.62 0.42
C GLY A 530 -47.69 -3.33 1.04
N THR A 531 -46.86 -2.61 1.81
CA THR A 531 -47.21 -1.35 2.45
C THR A 531 -46.99 -0.18 1.47
N GLN A 532 -47.71 0.92 1.66
CA GLN A 532 -47.41 2.16 0.94
C GLN A 532 -46.29 2.89 1.69
N GLY A 533 -45.13 3.04 1.05
CA GLY A 533 -44.07 3.90 1.57
C GLY A 533 -44.57 5.34 1.68
N ALA A 534 -44.06 6.10 2.65
CA ALA A 534 -44.46 7.49 2.89
C ALA A 534 -43.81 8.43 1.86
N GLY A 535 -44.01 8.18 0.56
CA GLY A 535 -43.54 9.03 -0.51
C GLY A 535 -44.48 10.21 -0.77
N MET A 536 -43.94 11.44 -0.73
CA MET A 536 -44.45 12.66 -1.38
C MET A 536 -45.65 13.45 -0.80
N ASP A 537 -46.19 13.18 0.41
CA ASP A 537 -47.27 14.03 0.98
C ASP A 537 -46.92 14.81 2.27
N ARG A 538 -45.74 14.62 2.86
CA ARG A 538 -45.34 15.38 4.05
C ARG A 538 -44.70 16.74 3.77
N MET A 539 -44.41 17.09 2.52
CA MET A 539 -43.77 18.36 2.20
C MET A 539 -44.73 19.57 2.19
N TYR A 540 -46.05 19.35 2.25
CA TYR A 540 -47.05 20.44 2.22
C TYR A 540 -47.95 20.56 3.46
N ILE A 541 -47.82 19.71 4.48
CA ILE A 541 -48.65 19.82 5.70
C ILE A 541 -47.75 19.90 6.94
N ARG A 542 -47.08 21.04 7.09
CA ARG A 542 -46.57 21.51 8.38
C ARG A 542 -47.28 22.81 8.78
N GLY A 543 -48.61 22.75 8.78
CA GLY A 543 -49.49 23.78 9.31
C GLY A 543 -50.30 23.20 10.47
N TYR A 544 -50.06 23.74 11.68
CA TYR A 544 -50.86 23.69 12.90
C TYR A 544 -51.80 22.50 13.15
N GLY A 545 -51.46 21.72 14.20
CA GLY A 545 -52.42 21.12 15.12
C GLY A 545 -53.39 20.10 14.53
N PHE A 546 -52.91 18.89 14.24
CA PHE A 546 -53.80 17.74 14.14
C PHE A 546 -53.16 16.51 14.81
N GLN A 547 -53.84 16.01 15.83
CA GLN A 547 -53.52 14.78 16.54
C GLN A 547 -53.93 13.61 15.65
N SER A 548 -53.05 13.22 14.72
CA SER A 548 -53.32 12.14 13.78
C SER A 548 -53.08 10.80 14.45
N SER A 549 -54.17 10.18 14.91
CA SER A 549 -54.28 8.74 15.13
C SER A 549 -53.76 7.99 13.91
N ILE A 550 -52.69 7.21 14.09
CA ILE A 550 -52.14 6.29 13.09
C ILE A 550 -53.24 5.27 12.78
N PRO A 551 -53.72 5.13 11.53
CA PRO A 551 -54.69 4.11 11.18
C PRO A 551 -54.08 2.73 11.43
N ASP A 552 -54.87 1.85 12.03
CA ASP A 552 -54.55 0.43 12.21
C ASP A 552 -54.34 -0.23 10.83
N GLN A 553 -53.09 -0.23 10.34
CA GLN A 553 -52.74 -0.84 9.06
C GLN A 553 -52.71 -2.36 9.25
N SER A 554 -53.83 -3.00 8.97
CA SER A 554 -53.92 -4.45 8.75
C SER A 554 -53.01 -4.85 7.58
N TYR A 555 -51.80 -5.34 7.87
CA TYR A 555 -50.91 -5.97 6.89
C TYR A 555 -51.09 -7.50 6.88
N ASP A 556 -50.85 -8.11 5.74
CA ASP A 556 -50.89 -9.56 5.56
C ASP A 556 -49.73 -10.23 6.33
N LYS A 557 -50.05 -10.90 7.44
CA LYS A 557 -49.06 -11.54 8.32
C LYS A 557 -48.24 -12.61 7.60
N ASP A 558 -48.87 -13.38 6.71
CA ASP A 558 -48.20 -14.47 5.99
C ASP A 558 -47.19 -13.90 4.99
N ARG A 559 -47.56 -12.82 4.29
CA ARG A 559 -46.64 -12.07 3.41
C ARG A 559 -45.47 -11.48 4.19
N VAL A 560 -45.73 -10.89 5.36
CA VAL A 560 -44.67 -10.36 6.23
C VAL A 560 -43.72 -11.47 6.68
N ASP A 561 -44.24 -12.61 7.11
CA ASP A 561 -43.42 -13.76 7.51
C ASP A 561 -42.53 -14.26 6.37
N LEU A 562 -43.07 -14.35 5.15
CA LEU A 562 -42.30 -14.70 3.95
C LEU A 562 -41.23 -13.64 3.62
N ALA A 563 -41.56 -12.34 3.70
CA ALA A 563 -40.62 -11.27 3.40
C ALA A 563 -39.45 -11.26 4.39
N PHE A 564 -39.74 -11.33 5.69
CA PHE A 564 -38.73 -11.37 6.74
C PHE A 564 -37.92 -12.66 6.73
N GLY A 565 -38.54 -13.81 6.44
CA GLY A 565 -37.81 -15.06 6.22
C GLY A 565 -36.90 -14.99 4.99
N GLY A 566 -37.32 -14.31 3.92
CA GLY A 566 -36.54 -14.11 2.70
C GLY A 566 -35.36 -13.15 2.86
N LEU A 567 -35.50 -12.12 3.71
CA LEU A 567 -34.42 -11.15 4.00
C LEU A 567 -33.15 -11.85 4.47
N LEU A 568 -33.27 -12.86 5.33
CA LEU A 568 -32.16 -13.65 5.88
C LEU A 568 -31.39 -14.46 4.82
N GLY A 569 -31.95 -14.62 3.60
CA GLY A 569 -31.28 -15.28 2.48
C GLY A 569 -30.17 -14.44 1.83
N GLY A 570 -30.11 -13.13 2.11
CA GLY A 570 -29.14 -12.21 1.51
C GLY A 570 -28.00 -11.77 2.44
N PRO A 571 -27.10 -10.90 1.96
CA PRO A 571 -25.97 -10.42 2.75
C PRO A 571 -26.43 -9.70 4.01
N ALA A 572 -25.85 -10.06 5.16
CA ALA A 572 -26.19 -9.46 6.45
C ALA A 572 -25.94 -7.94 6.48
N THR A 573 -24.95 -7.44 5.73
CA THR A 573 -24.65 -6.01 5.59
C THR A 573 -25.81 -5.22 4.97
N ASN A 574 -26.52 -5.82 4.01
CA ASN A 574 -27.68 -5.21 3.39
C ASN A 574 -28.84 -5.06 4.38
N ILE A 575 -29.01 -5.98 5.33
CA ILE A 575 -30.08 -5.87 6.33
C ILE A 575 -29.85 -4.68 7.27
N ILE A 576 -28.59 -4.41 7.63
CA ILE A 576 -28.24 -3.20 8.39
C ILE A 576 -28.57 -1.94 7.58
N LYS A 577 -28.25 -1.93 6.28
CA LYS A 577 -28.64 -0.84 5.37
C LYS A 577 -30.16 -0.66 5.32
N ILE A 578 -30.91 -1.75 5.15
CA ILE A 578 -32.39 -1.75 5.14
C ILE A 578 -32.94 -1.17 6.45
N TRP A 579 -32.37 -1.55 7.60
CA TRP A 579 -32.77 -0.96 8.89
C TRP A 579 -32.65 0.57 8.88
N TYR A 580 -31.47 1.11 8.53
CA TYR A 580 -31.28 2.56 8.51
C TYR A 580 -32.14 3.27 7.45
N SER A 581 -32.46 2.60 6.35
CA SER A 581 -33.35 3.14 5.31
C SER A 581 -34.82 3.23 5.75
N TYR A 582 -35.34 2.24 6.49
CA TYR A 582 -36.80 2.09 6.68
C TYR A 582 -37.28 2.21 8.14
N ARG A 583 -36.40 2.25 9.16
CA ARG A 583 -36.78 2.23 10.60
C ARG A 583 -37.77 3.31 11.06
N ASP A 584 -37.92 4.40 10.32
CA ASP A 584 -38.82 5.52 10.64
C ASP A 584 -40.15 5.44 9.91
N GLU A 585 -40.26 4.56 8.91
CA GLU A 585 -41.45 4.38 8.07
C GLU A 585 -42.24 3.12 8.44
N LEU A 586 -41.66 2.24 9.26
CA LEU A 586 -42.27 0.98 9.70
C LEU A 586 -43.20 1.16 10.90
N SER A 587 -44.25 0.33 10.96
CA SER A 587 -45.13 0.22 12.13
C SER A 587 -44.35 -0.27 13.36
N PRO A 588 -44.81 0.00 14.60
CA PRO A 588 -44.09 -0.37 15.82
C PRO A 588 -43.77 -1.88 15.91
N GLU A 589 -44.68 -2.74 15.44
CA GLU A 589 -44.49 -4.19 15.45
C GLU A 589 -43.43 -4.64 14.43
N LEU A 590 -43.51 -4.17 13.19
CA LEU A 590 -42.54 -4.49 12.13
C LEU A 590 -41.16 -3.92 12.42
N LYS A 591 -41.12 -2.70 12.99
CA LYS A 591 -39.89 -2.05 13.46
C LYS A 591 -39.21 -2.91 14.53
N LYS A 592 -39.95 -3.37 15.54
CA LYS A 592 -39.39 -4.23 16.59
C LYS A 592 -38.83 -5.53 16.02
N ARG A 593 -39.52 -6.14 15.05
CA ARG A 593 -39.06 -7.37 14.40
C ARG A 593 -37.77 -7.15 13.60
N LEU A 594 -37.71 -6.09 12.79
CA LEU A 594 -36.52 -5.76 12.01
C LEU A 594 -35.34 -5.37 12.91
N LEU A 595 -35.59 -4.67 14.01
CA LEU A 595 -34.58 -4.30 15.01
C LEU A 595 -33.89 -5.53 15.60
N GLU A 596 -34.67 -6.55 16.01
CA GLU A 596 -34.12 -7.77 16.59
C GLU A 596 -33.23 -8.53 15.60
N ILE A 597 -33.65 -8.60 14.33
CA ILE A 597 -32.85 -9.22 13.26
C ILE A 597 -31.58 -8.42 12.98
N ALA A 598 -31.70 -7.10 12.82
CA ALA A 598 -30.56 -6.22 12.58
C ALA A 598 -29.55 -6.28 13.74
N LYS A 599 -30.02 -6.33 14.98
CA LYS A 599 -29.18 -6.45 16.19
C LYS A 599 -28.36 -7.75 16.18
N GLN A 600 -28.99 -8.90 15.91
CA GLN A 600 -28.29 -10.18 15.82
C GLN A 600 -27.26 -10.19 14.70
N LEU A 601 -27.63 -9.72 13.51
CA LEU A 601 -26.74 -9.69 12.36
C LEU A 601 -25.58 -8.70 12.51
N LEU A 602 -25.80 -7.57 13.18
CA LEU A 602 -24.77 -6.59 13.47
C LEU A 602 -23.69 -7.19 14.40
N ILE A 603 -24.11 -7.93 15.42
CA ILE A 603 -23.21 -8.68 16.31
C ILE A 603 -22.41 -9.72 15.52
N ASP A 604 -23.07 -10.52 14.69
CA ASP A 604 -22.42 -11.54 13.86
C ASP A 604 -21.44 -10.96 12.84
N LEU A 605 -21.75 -9.79 12.26
CA LEU A 605 -20.84 -9.08 11.35
C LEU A 605 -19.60 -8.59 12.11
N GLY A 606 -19.78 -7.95 13.28
CA GLY A 606 -18.65 -7.51 14.11
C GLY A 606 -17.70 -8.66 14.46
N MET A 607 -18.24 -9.81 14.88
CA MET A 607 -17.44 -11.01 15.16
C MET A 607 -16.71 -11.54 13.92
N ARG A 608 -17.36 -11.54 12.75
CA ARG A 608 -16.75 -12.00 11.49
C ARG A 608 -15.57 -11.12 11.07
N TYR A 609 -15.75 -9.80 11.05
CA TYR A 609 -14.67 -8.86 10.74
C TYR A 609 -13.51 -9.01 11.72
N ALA A 610 -13.79 -9.10 13.02
CA ALA A 610 -12.76 -9.32 14.03
C ALA A 610 -11.96 -10.62 13.77
N ARG A 611 -12.64 -11.74 13.51
CA ARG A 611 -11.98 -13.04 13.23
C ARG A 611 -11.14 -13.02 11.96
N GLN A 612 -11.67 -12.42 10.89
CA GLN A 612 -10.99 -12.36 9.59
C GLN A 612 -9.72 -11.52 9.66
N THR A 613 -9.72 -10.42 10.40
CA THR A 613 -8.59 -9.48 10.45
C THR A 613 -7.58 -9.83 11.56
N MET A 614 -8.02 -10.30 12.73
CA MET A 614 -7.15 -10.56 13.90
C MET A 614 -6.68 -12.02 14.01
N GLY A 615 -7.34 -12.97 13.33
CA GLY A 615 -7.03 -14.39 13.41
C GLY A 615 -7.51 -15.07 14.71
N SER A 616 -7.68 -16.40 14.66
CA SER A 616 -8.24 -17.20 15.77
C SER A 616 -7.33 -17.30 17.01
N SER A 617 -6.03 -17.03 16.87
CA SER A 617 -5.05 -17.02 17.96
C SER A 617 -5.28 -15.85 18.92
N MET A 618 -5.48 -14.64 18.39
CA MET A 618 -5.78 -13.42 19.15
C MET A 618 -7.15 -13.48 19.86
N LEU A 619 -8.10 -14.21 19.30
CA LEU A 619 -9.44 -14.44 19.89
C LEU A 619 -9.50 -15.57 20.93
N GLY A 620 -8.36 -16.20 21.26
CA GLY A 620 -8.22 -17.13 22.39
C GLY A 620 -8.23 -18.62 22.05
N GLY A 621 -7.57 -19.04 20.97
CA GLY A 621 -7.56 -20.46 20.53
C GLY A 621 -6.20 -21.13 20.29
N ILE A 622 -5.07 -20.41 20.30
CA ILE A 622 -3.74 -20.98 20.02
C ILE A 622 -2.75 -20.36 21.00
N GLN A 623 -2.00 -21.19 21.74
CA GLN A 623 -1.07 -20.80 22.79
C GLN A 623 -0.04 -19.77 22.27
N GLU A 624 -0.06 -18.58 22.86
CA GLU A 624 0.98 -17.57 22.69
C GLU A 624 2.25 -18.04 23.40
N SER A 625 3.41 -17.94 22.74
CA SER A 625 4.70 -18.18 23.38
C SER A 625 5.03 -17.01 24.32
N THR A 626 4.54 -17.05 25.55
CA THR A 626 4.98 -16.11 26.59
C THR A 626 6.43 -16.43 26.98
N THR A 627 7.35 -15.50 26.73
CA THR A 627 8.68 -15.55 27.34
C THR A 627 8.52 -15.19 28.82
N VAL A 628 9.16 -15.93 29.71
CA VAL A 628 9.13 -15.65 31.16
C VAL A 628 10.49 -15.15 31.61
N ARG A 629 10.51 -14.15 32.50
CA ARG A 629 11.74 -13.62 33.10
C ARG A 629 11.57 -13.35 34.60
N PRO A 630 12.67 -13.32 35.38
CA PRO A 630 12.64 -12.90 36.77
C PRO A 630 11.99 -11.53 36.97
N PHE A 631 11.17 -11.43 38.01
CA PHE A 631 10.50 -10.23 38.45
C PHE A 631 11.55 -9.20 38.89
N ARG A 632 11.36 -7.97 38.41
CA ARG A 632 12.18 -6.81 38.76
C ARG A 632 11.29 -5.83 39.51
N ILE A 633 11.90 -5.10 40.44
CA ILE A 633 11.22 -4.04 41.17
C ILE A 633 10.71 -3.01 40.15
N GLY A 634 9.37 -2.90 40.03
CA GLY A 634 8.68 -2.08 39.04
C GLY A 634 7.82 -2.87 38.04
N ASP A 635 7.91 -4.19 38.01
CA ASP A 635 7.00 -5.04 37.23
C ASP A 635 5.60 -5.10 37.86
N ASP A 636 4.59 -5.29 37.01
CA ASP A 636 3.21 -5.45 37.48
C ASP A 636 3.06 -6.81 38.17
N ILE A 637 2.46 -6.79 39.36
CA ILE A 637 2.23 -7.97 40.20
C ILE A 637 1.24 -8.91 39.50
N ASP A 638 0.33 -8.35 38.70
CA ASP A 638 -0.68 -9.13 37.96
C ASP A 638 -0.08 -9.97 36.83
N LEU A 639 1.16 -9.71 36.43
CA LEU A 639 1.88 -10.45 35.38
C LEU A 639 2.76 -11.59 35.94
N ILE A 640 2.79 -11.77 37.27
CA ILE A 640 3.51 -12.86 37.92
C ILE A 640 2.81 -14.19 37.61
N ASP A 641 3.54 -15.08 36.94
CA ASP A 641 3.12 -16.45 36.68
C ASP A 641 3.54 -17.34 37.85
N LEU A 642 2.61 -17.55 38.78
CA LEU A 642 2.87 -18.32 40.00
C LEU A 642 3.18 -19.80 39.70
N GLU A 643 2.62 -20.38 38.64
CA GLU A 643 2.86 -21.78 38.29
C GLU A 643 4.29 -21.96 37.77
N GLU A 644 4.72 -21.12 36.83
CA GLU A 644 6.09 -21.16 36.31
C GLU A 644 7.12 -20.80 37.41
N THR A 645 6.78 -19.86 38.30
CA THR A 645 7.59 -19.51 39.48
C THR A 645 7.83 -20.73 40.38
N ILE A 646 6.76 -21.49 40.67
CA ILE A 646 6.84 -22.68 41.52
C ILE A 646 7.68 -23.77 40.83
N ASP A 647 7.47 -24.00 39.54
CA ASP A 647 8.21 -25.01 38.77
C ASP A 647 9.70 -24.64 38.61
N ALA A 648 10.04 -23.36 38.46
CA ALA A 648 11.42 -22.89 38.45
C ALA A 648 12.11 -23.11 39.80
N LEU A 649 11.41 -22.85 40.91
CA LEU A 649 11.93 -23.10 42.26
C LEU A 649 12.14 -24.60 42.51
N LEU A 650 11.18 -25.44 42.08
CA LEU A 650 11.26 -26.90 42.22
C LEU A 650 12.35 -27.50 41.33
N SER A 651 12.51 -27.03 40.09
CA SER A 651 13.56 -27.49 39.16
C SER A 651 14.97 -27.06 39.59
N GLN A 652 15.10 -25.97 40.34
CA GLN A 652 16.33 -25.60 41.04
C GLN A 652 16.59 -26.44 42.31
N GLY A 653 15.70 -27.38 42.64
CA GLY A 653 15.82 -28.28 43.78
C GLY A 653 15.41 -27.67 45.13
N ARG A 654 14.72 -26.52 45.13
CA ARG A 654 14.23 -25.91 46.38
C ARG A 654 12.94 -26.61 46.83
N THR A 655 13.00 -27.25 48.00
CA THR A 655 11.86 -27.96 48.62
C THR A 655 11.22 -27.21 49.79
N SER A 656 11.81 -26.09 50.21
CA SER A 656 11.29 -25.23 51.28
C SER A 656 11.06 -23.80 50.79
N PHE A 657 9.81 -23.35 50.76
CA PHE A 657 9.39 -21.98 50.37
C PHE A 657 9.56 -20.93 51.50
N GLN A 658 10.42 -21.19 52.47
CA GLN A 658 10.60 -20.31 53.64
C GLN A 658 11.44 -19.07 53.33
N VAL A 659 12.23 -19.10 52.27
CA VAL A 659 13.02 -17.98 51.77
C VAL A 659 12.70 -17.83 50.28
N ILE A 660 11.90 -16.81 49.96
CA ILE A 660 11.57 -16.42 48.57
C ILE A 660 12.04 -14.98 48.39
N GLU A 661 12.88 -14.75 47.40
CA GLU A 661 13.34 -13.43 46.99
C GLU A 661 12.45 -12.88 45.88
N PRO A 662 12.32 -11.55 45.71
CA PRO A 662 11.53 -10.99 44.61
C PRO A 662 11.97 -11.49 43.23
N SER A 663 13.26 -11.76 43.02
CA SER A 663 13.80 -12.33 41.79
C SER A 663 13.40 -13.79 41.53
N ASP A 664 12.85 -14.49 42.53
CA ASP A 664 12.37 -15.85 42.37
C ASP A 664 11.03 -15.90 41.61
N PHE A 665 10.25 -14.81 41.61
CA PHE A 665 9.01 -14.72 40.85
C PHE A 665 9.29 -14.56 39.35
N LEU A 666 8.61 -15.32 38.52
CA LEU A 666 8.67 -15.22 37.07
C LEU A 666 7.47 -14.43 36.53
N VAL A 667 7.75 -13.50 35.64
CA VAL A 667 6.77 -12.61 35.00
C VAL A 667 6.66 -12.99 33.53
N THR A 668 5.43 -13.08 33.03
CA THR A 668 5.16 -13.31 31.60
C THR A 668 5.36 -12.02 30.79
N GLU A 669 6.25 -12.07 29.81
CA GLU A 669 6.34 -11.06 28.76
C GLU A 669 5.28 -11.35 27.70
N THR A 670 4.27 -10.50 27.64
CA THR A 670 3.45 -10.39 26.42
C THR A 670 4.31 -9.71 25.36
N TYR A 671 4.51 -10.38 24.22
CA TYR A 671 5.37 -9.89 23.13
C TYR A 671 4.89 -8.55 22.53
N GLN A 672 3.64 -8.15 22.84
CA GLN A 672 3.14 -6.79 22.71
C GLN A 672 2.61 -6.38 24.10
N GLY A 673 3.19 -5.35 24.73
CA GLY A 673 2.75 -4.89 26.05
C GLY A 673 1.27 -4.50 26.07
N HIS A 674 0.63 -4.41 27.24
CA HIS A 674 -0.73 -3.87 27.35
C HIS A 674 -0.86 -2.52 26.61
N ARG A 675 -1.70 -2.47 25.58
CA ARG A 675 -2.00 -1.27 24.79
C ARG A 675 -3.37 -0.73 25.18
N ALA A 676 -3.55 0.57 24.98
CA ALA A 676 -4.83 1.23 25.11
C ALA A 676 -5.21 1.93 23.79
N PHE A 677 -6.41 1.66 23.32
CA PHE A 677 -6.99 2.25 22.12
C PHE A 677 -8.21 3.07 22.46
N TYR A 678 -8.30 4.26 21.88
CA TYR A 678 -9.49 5.10 21.97
C TYR A 678 -9.93 5.56 20.59
N TRP A 679 -11.13 5.18 20.18
CA TRP A 679 -11.69 5.52 18.86
C TRP A 679 -12.70 6.65 18.98
N ALA A 680 -12.48 7.73 18.25
CA ALA A 680 -13.46 8.79 18.04
C ALA A 680 -13.88 8.77 16.57
N LEU A 681 -15.14 8.42 16.32
CA LEU A 681 -15.70 8.25 14.97
C LEU A 681 -16.76 9.31 14.69
N ASP A 682 -16.64 9.98 13.56
CA ASP A 682 -17.56 11.02 13.11
C ASP A 682 -18.93 10.44 12.74
N LYS A 683 -20.00 11.09 13.21
CA LYS A 683 -21.41 10.84 12.86
C LYS A 683 -22.16 12.11 12.47
N SER A 684 -21.46 13.13 11.98
CA SER A 684 -22.00 14.40 11.51
C SER A 684 -22.99 14.24 10.35
N GLY A 685 -23.63 15.34 9.92
CA GLY A 685 -24.59 15.32 8.81
C GLY A 685 -24.06 14.71 7.50
N SER A 686 -22.75 14.77 7.21
CA SER A 686 -22.15 14.14 6.01
C SER A 686 -22.18 12.61 6.07
N MET A 687 -22.40 12.04 7.27
CA MET A 687 -22.58 10.61 7.52
C MET A 687 -24.04 10.16 7.38
N ASP A 688 -24.98 11.05 7.05
CA ASP A 688 -26.41 10.75 6.90
C ASP A 688 -26.71 9.93 5.63
N SER A 689 -26.27 8.68 5.65
CA SER A 689 -26.65 7.68 4.67
C SER A 689 -26.75 6.31 5.34
N PRO A 690 -27.70 5.45 4.92
CA PRO A 690 -27.84 4.10 5.47
C PRO A 690 -26.57 3.26 5.38
N LYS A 691 -25.79 3.46 4.31
CA LYS A 691 -24.51 2.76 4.11
C LYS A 691 -23.45 3.23 5.11
N LYS A 692 -23.23 4.55 5.25
CA LYS A 692 -22.19 5.09 6.14
C LYS A 692 -22.48 4.78 7.61
N LEU A 693 -23.71 4.97 8.08
CA LEU A 693 -24.10 4.63 9.46
C LEU A 693 -24.05 3.11 9.72
N GLY A 694 -24.44 2.29 8.73
CA GLY A 694 -24.33 0.84 8.81
C GLY A 694 -22.89 0.37 8.98
N MET A 695 -21.98 0.87 8.16
CA MET A 695 -20.55 0.53 8.25
C MET A 695 -19.92 1.04 9.55
N LEU A 696 -20.27 2.24 10.01
CA LEU A 696 -19.82 2.77 11.30
C LEU A 696 -20.25 1.88 12.47
N ALA A 697 -21.51 1.43 12.48
CA ALA A 697 -21.99 0.50 13.51
C ALA A 697 -21.23 -0.84 13.47
N ILE A 698 -20.98 -1.38 12.26
CA ILE A 698 -20.18 -2.60 12.08
C ILE A 698 -18.76 -2.40 12.59
N SER A 699 -18.12 -1.27 12.29
CA SER A 699 -16.78 -0.93 12.77
C SER A 699 -16.67 -0.94 14.29
N VAL A 700 -17.60 -0.27 14.99
CA VAL A 700 -17.62 -0.24 16.46
C VAL A 700 -17.75 -1.65 17.02
N MET A 701 -18.66 -2.46 16.47
CA MET A 701 -18.88 -3.83 16.91
C MET A 701 -17.67 -4.72 16.63
N ALA A 702 -17.02 -4.55 15.48
CA ALA A 702 -15.80 -5.26 15.14
C ALA A 702 -14.66 -4.91 16.11
N GLY A 703 -14.50 -3.64 16.48
CA GLY A 703 -13.54 -3.21 17.50
C GLY A 703 -13.78 -3.81 18.88
N LEU A 704 -15.04 -3.87 19.34
CA LEU A 704 -15.40 -4.49 20.62
C LEU A 704 -14.97 -5.96 20.73
N TYR A 705 -15.00 -6.70 19.62
CA TYR A 705 -14.55 -8.09 19.56
C TYR A 705 -13.07 -8.24 19.28
N GLY A 706 -12.51 -7.43 18.38
CA GLY A 706 -11.12 -7.52 17.92
C GLY A 706 -10.10 -7.04 18.97
N ILE A 707 -10.48 -6.07 19.81
CA ILE A 707 -9.59 -5.38 20.76
C ILE A 707 -9.92 -5.80 22.20
N LYS A 708 -10.59 -6.94 22.39
CA LYS A 708 -11.07 -7.38 23.71
C LYS A 708 -9.95 -7.58 24.74
N LYS A 709 -8.72 -7.88 24.30
CA LYS A 709 -7.55 -8.09 25.16
C LYS A 709 -6.86 -6.79 25.60
N ASP A 710 -7.10 -5.68 24.90
CA ASP A 710 -6.49 -4.38 25.14
C ASP A 710 -7.51 -3.43 25.82
N ASP A 711 -7.01 -2.34 26.41
CA ASP A 711 -7.86 -1.31 27.02
C ASP A 711 -8.54 -0.50 25.91
N PHE A 712 -9.85 -0.67 25.73
CA PHE A 712 -10.57 -0.11 24.58
C PHE A 712 -11.72 0.82 24.96
N GLY A 713 -11.69 2.05 24.44
CA GLY A 713 -12.76 3.03 24.48
C GLY A 713 -13.19 3.49 23.08
N VAL A 714 -14.46 3.87 22.94
CA VAL A 714 -15.02 4.34 21.68
C VAL A 714 -16.15 5.34 21.89
N VAL A 715 -16.14 6.41 21.08
CA VAL A 715 -17.16 7.46 21.04
C VAL A 715 -17.57 7.77 19.61
N LEU A 716 -18.82 8.22 19.47
CA LEU A 716 -19.34 8.77 18.22
C LEU A 716 -19.56 10.27 18.42
N PHE A 717 -19.09 11.12 17.52
CA PHE A 717 -19.20 12.57 17.70
C PHE A 717 -19.82 13.27 16.49
N ASP A 718 -20.60 14.31 16.79
CA ASP A 718 -21.00 15.35 15.84
C ASP A 718 -20.83 16.71 16.53
N SER A 719 -21.89 17.48 16.78
CA SER A 719 -21.87 18.64 17.69
C SER A 719 -21.94 18.23 19.16
N VAL A 720 -22.32 16.98 19.43
CA VAL A 720 -22.37 16.34 20.75
C VAL A 720 -21.62 15.02 20.68
N THR A 721 -20.76 14.75 21.67
CA THR A 721 -20.06 13.46 21.76
C THR A 721 -20.89 12.44 22.52
N HIS A 722 -21.13 11.29 21.91
CA HIS A 722 -21.86 10.16 22.49
C HIS A 722 -20.88 9.05 22.87
N ILE A 723 -20.87 8.70 24.14
CA ILE A 723 -19.98 7.68 24.69
C ILE A 723 -20.59 6.30 24.45
N VAL A 724 -19.90 5.45 23.68
CA VAL A 724 -20.32 4.07 23.45
C VAL A 724 -19.68 3.15 24.50
N LYS A 725 -18.37 3.28 24.72
CA LYS A 725 -17.63 2.54 25.75
C LYS A 725 -16.46 3.38 26.26
N GLU A 726 -16.30 3.45 27.57
CA GLU A 726 -15.11 4.03 28.21
C GLU A 726 -14.07 2.95 28.49
N ILE A 727 -12.79 3.33 28.52
CA ILE A 727 -11.68 2.42 28.87
C ILE A 727 -11.87 1.81 30.26
N ALA A 728 -12.38 2.59 31.22
CA ALA A 728 -12.66 2.13 32.57
C ALA A 728 -13.70 0.99 32.62
N ASN A 729 -14.58 0.89 31.61
CA ASN A 729 -15.65 -0.09 31.55
C ASN A 729 -15.16 -1.38 30.85
N ARG A 730 -14.48 -2.25 31.61
CA ARG A 730 -13.93 -3.52 31.09
C ARG A 730 -14.99 -4.45 30.49
N ASN A 731 -16.17 -4.49 31.10
CA ASN A 731 -17.29 -5.33 30.64
C ASN A 731 -18.46 -4.45 30.18
N ILE A 732 -18.92 -4.65 28.95
CA ILE A 732 -20.09 -3.97 28.39
C ILE A 732 -21.05 -5.01 27.80
N ALA A 733 -22.36 -4.80 27.97
CA ALA A 733 -23.39 -5.63 27.36
C ALA A 733 -23.44 -5.34 25.86
N VAL A 734 -22.90 -6.26 25.05
CA VAL A 734 -22.73 -6.07 23.61
C VAL A 734 -24.08 -5.91 22.89
N GLU A 735 -25.12 -6.60 23.37
CA GLU A 735 -26.48 -6.48 22.86
C GLU A 735 -27.07 -5.08 23.08
N LYS A 736 -26.73 -4.44 24.21
CA LYS A 736 -27.13 -3.06 24.49
C LYS A 736 -26.42 -2.11 23.54
N VAL A 737 -25.11 -2.28 23.36
CA VAL A 737 -24.34 -1.44 22.43
C VAL A 737 -24.86 -1.59 21.00
N ALA A 738 -25.15 -2.80 20.55
CA ALA A 738 -25.73 -3.04 19.23
C ALA A 738 -27.09 -2.34 19.06
N ALA A 739 -27.96 -2.37 20.08
CA ALA A 739 -29.23 -1.64 20.06
C ALA A 739 -29.01 -0.12 20.02
N ASP A 740 -28.14 0.40 20.88
CA ASP A 740 -27.82 1.83 20.95
C ASP A 740 -27.26 2.33 19.60
N LEU A 741 -26.36 1.56 18.97
CA LEU A 741 -25.79 1.86 17.65
C LEU A 741 -26.86 1.91 16.56
N LEU A 742 -27.79 0.96 16.54
CA LEU A 742 -28.89 0.91 15.57
C LEU A 742 -29.88 2.07 15.72
N GLU A 743 -29.91 2.75 16.88
CA GLU A 743 -30.70 3.96 17.11
C GLU A 743 -29.96 5.25 16.77
N VAL A 744 -28.64 5.20 16.50
CA VAL A 744 -27.84 6.37 16.15
C VAL A 744 -28.40 7.06 14.90
N ARG A 745 -28.41 8.39 14.96
CA ARG A 745 -28.73 9.27 13.84
C ARG A 745 -27.51 10.14 13.54
N ALA A 746 -27.26 10.33 12.25
CA ALA A 746 -26.40 11.40 11.80
C ALA A 746 -27.09 12.75 12.05
N GLY A 747 -26.33 13.77 12.42
CA GLY A 747 -26.88 15.10 12.68
C GLY A 747 -25.82 16.10 13.10
N GLY A 748 -26.23 17.37 13.21
CA GLY A 748 -25.35 18.46 13.66
C GLY A 748 -24.22 18.82 12.69
N GLY A 749 -23.41 19.79 13.10
CA GLY A 749 -22.08 20.04 12.52
C GLY A 749 -21.02 19.12 13.14
N THR A 750 -19.79 19.19 12.67
CA THR A 750 -18.69 18.32 13.12
C THR A 750 -17.85 19.02 14.20
N GLY A 751 -17.92 18.58 15.45
CA GLY A 751 -17.19 19.14 16.59
C GLY A 751 -16.31 18.09 17.27
N GLY A 752 -14.99 18.22 17.13
CA GLY A 752 -14.03 17.21 17.58
C GLY A 752 -13.55 17.38 19.02
N ALA A 753 -13.64 18.59 19.60
CA ALA A 753 -12.89 18.94 20.81
C ALA A 753 -13.31 18.12 22.04
N GLU A 754 -14.61 17.90 22.23
CA GLU A 754 -15.11 17.10 23.35
C GLU A 754 -14.69 15.62 23.25
N SER A 755 -14.64 15.06 22.02
CA SER A 755 -14.16 13.70 21.80
C SER A 755 -12.69 13.53 22.17
N ILE A 756 -11.86 14.55 21.88
CA ILE A 756 -10.43 14.58 22.20
C ILE A 756 -10.23 14.75 23.72
N LYS A 757 -11.00 15.63 24.39
CA LYS A 757 -10.97 15.76 25.85
C LYS A 757 -11.32 14.45 26.56
N LEU A 758 -12.36 13.76 26.07
CA LEU A 758 -12.75 12.46 26.60
C LEU A 758 -11.67 11.41 26.37
N ALA A 759 -10.99 11.42 25.22
CA ALA A 759 -9.86 10.53 24.96
C ALA A 759 -8.72 10.76 25.97
N LEU A 760 -8.28 12.02 26.15
CA LEU A 760 -7.23 12.38 27.11
C LEU A 760 -7.57 11.88 28.52
N ARG A 761 -8.81 12.12 28.98
CA ARG A 761 -9.30 11.64 30.27
C ARG A 761 -9.35 10.11 30.35
N ASN A 762 -9.80 9.43 29.30
CA ASN A 762 -9.87 7.97 29.29
C ASN A 762 -8.47 7.33 29.38
N PHE A 763 -7.46 7.96 28.79
CA PHE A 763 -6.07 7.51 28.88
C PHE A 763 -5.43 7.70 30.26
N GLU A 764 -6.05 8.44 31.19
CA GLU A 764 -5.61 8.53 32.59
C GLU A 764 -6.00 7.27 33.38
N TYR A 765 -7.07 6.57 32.97
CA TYR A 765 -7.57 5.38 33.65
C TYR A 765 -6.85 4.08 33.24
N THR A 766 -5.97 4.13 32.23
CA THR A 766 -5.17 2.98 31.79
C THR A 766 -3.71 3.08 32.22
N LYS A 767 -3.14 1.93 32.60
CA LYS A 767 -1.71 1.74 32.85
C LYS A 767 -0.95 1.23 31.62
N ALA A 768 -1.60 1.14 30.47
CA ALA A 768 -1.00 0.68 29.21
C ALA A 768 0.24 1.51 28.86
N LYS A 769 1.30 0.80 28.44
CA LYS A 769 2.56 1.42 28.03
C LYS A 769 2.43 2.16 26.70
N GLU A 770 1.58 1.63 25.82
CA GLU A 770 1.27 2.25 24.53
C GLU A 770 -0.16 2.74 24.51
N LYS A 771 -0.36 4.01 24.14
CA LYS A 771 -1.66 4.67 24.08
C LYS A 771 -1.87 5.19 22.68
N ILE A 772 -2.95 4.79 22.03
CA ILE A 772 -3.23 5.09 20.62
C ILE A 772 -4.63 5.69 20.49
N PHE A 773 -4.69 6.96 20.08
CA PHE A 773 -5.92 7.66 19.76
C PHE A 773 -6.18 7.58 18.25
N ILE A 774 -7.34 7.05 17.86
CA ILE A 774 -7.77 7.02 16.46
C ILE A 774 -8.92 8.00 16.29
N PHE A 775 -8.76 8.92 15.34
CA PHE A 775 -9.74 9.95 15.04
C PHE A 775 -10.17 9.83 13.58
N SER A 776 -11.44 9.57 13.31
CA SER A 776 -11.97 9.37 11.96
C SER A 776 -13.00 10.43 11.62
N THR A 777 -12.71 11.27 10.62
CA THR A 777 -13.57 12.40 10.18
C THR A 777 -13.12 12.94 8.82
N ASP A 778 -13.99 13.68 8.14
CA ASP A 778 -13.68 14.44 6.91
C ASP A 778 -12.90 15.75 7.17
N MET A 779 -12.60 16.07 8.43
CA MET A 779 -11.81 17.23 8.86
C MET A 779 -12.46 18.59 8.58
N TYR A 780 -13.77 18.64 8.33
CA TYR A 780 -14.56 19.89 8.33
C TYR A 780 -15.02 20.26 9.74
N LEU A 781 -14.06 20.38 10.67
CA LEU A 781 -14.35 20.64 12.09
C LEU A 781 -14.74 22.10 12.34
N SER A 782 -15.87 22.30 13.01
CA SER A 782 -16.36 23.60 13.48
C SER A 782 -15.49 24.21 14.59
N ASP A 783 -14.76 23.37 15.33
CA ASP A 783 -13.90 23.70 16.47
C ASP A 783 -12.43 23.31 16.23
N GLN A 784 -11.98 23.40 14.97
CA GLN A 784 -10.64 23.01 14.51
C GLN A 784 -9.51 23.54 15.40
N GLN A 785 -9.51 24.83 15.73
CA GLN A 785 -8.44 25.43 16.54
C GLN A 785 -8.38 24.81 17.95
N MET A 786 -9.54 24.55 18.57
CA MET A 786 -9.59 23.90 19.88
C MET A 786 -9.08 22.46 19.81
N CYS A 787 -9.42 21.74 18.74
CA CYS A 787 -8.90 20.39 18.50
C CYS A 787 -7.38 20.41 18.38
N GLU A 788 -6.84 21.33 17.58
CA GLU A 788 -5.41 21.56 17.40
C GLU A 788 -4.67 21.81 18.73
N ASP A 789 -5.25 22.60 19.64
CA ASP A 789 -4.65 22.90 20.94
C ASP A 789 -4.76 21.73 21.94
N LEU A 790 -5.80 20.92 21.83
CA LEU A 790 -5.99 19.73 22.68
C LEU A 790 -5.06 18.58 22.28
N VAL A 791 -4.88 18.33 20.98
CA VAL A 791 -4.02 17.23 20.51
C VAL A 791 -2.54 17.47 20.82
N GLU A 792 -2.11 18.72 21.00
CA GLU A 792 -0.74 19.06 21.44
C GLU A 792 -0.43 18.46 22.83
N GLN A 793 -1.45 18.24 23.67
CA GLN A 793 -1.30 17.61 24.99
C GLN A 793 -1.07 16.09 24.90
N MET A 794 -1.31 15.46 23.74
CA MET A 794 -1.15 14.00 23.57
C MET A 794 0.32 13.58 23.60
N LYS A 795 1.22 14.38 23.03
CA LYS A 795 2.67 14.10 22.96
C LYS A 795 3.32 13.91 24.32
N PRO A 796 3.21 14.85 25.29
CA PRO A 796 3.82 14.68 26.61
C PRO A 796 3.24 13.48 27.38
N LEU A 797 2.02 13.05 27.06
CA LEU A 797 1.36 11.89 27.64
C LEU A 797 1.71 10.56 26.93
N GLY A 798 2.55 10.60 25.89
CA GLY A 798 2.94 9.41 25.12
C GLY A 798 1.81 8.80 24.29
N ILE A 799 0.78 9.58 23.97
CA ILE A 799 -0.36 9.13 23.17
C ILE A 799 -0.04 9.35 21.69
N LYS A 800 -0.04 8.27 20.91
CA LYS A 800 0.13 8.29 19.44
C LYS A 800 -1.21 8.57 18.79
N MET A 801 -1.29 9.53 17.88
CA MET A 801 -2.52 9.85 17.14
C MET A 801 -2.49 9.27 15.73
N ILE A 802 -3.62 8.69 15.32
CA ILE A 802 -3.87 8.22 13.95
C ILE A 802 -5.14 8.89 13.45
N LEU A 803 -5.01 9.67 12.39
CA LEU A 803 -6.12 10.34 11.74
C LEU A 803 -6.55 9.55 10.51
N LEU A 804 -7.82 9.13 10.46
CA LEU A 804 -8.42 8.44 9.32
C LEU A 804 -9.33 9.40 8.54
N VAL A 805 -8.98 9.70 7.29
CA VAL A 805 -9.72 10.63 6.43
C VAL A 805 -10.19 9.95 5.14
N PRO A 806 -11.34 10.33 4.56
CA PRO A 806 -11.74 9.84 3.23
C PRO A 806 -10.78 10.32 2.13
N SER A 807 -10.34 9.45 1.21
CA SER A 807 -9.30 9.80 0.22
C SER A 807 -9.64 10.99 -0.69
N PHE A 808 -10.93 11.23 -0.97
CA PHE A 808 -11.38 12.24 -1.96
C PHE A 808 -12.24 13.36 -1.37
N GLU A 809 -12.70 13.25 -0.12
CA GLU A 809 -13.68 14.14 0.50
C GLU A 809 -13.23 14.55 1.90
N HIS A 810 -12.07 15.22 2.01
CA HIS A 810 -11.58 15.74 3.30
C HIS A 810 -10.82 17.05 3.17
N ASN A 811 -10.68 17.78 4.28
CA ASN A 811 -9.85 18.97 4.35
C ASN A 811 -8.39 18.61 4.68
N SER A 812 -7.56 18.43 3.65
CA SER A 812 -6.15 18.02 3.78
C SER A 812 -5.31 18.99 4.62
N ASN A 813 -5.53 20.30 4.46
CA ASN A 813 -4.82 21.32 5.26
C ASN A 813 -5.15 21.20 6.76
N ALA A 814 -6.42 20.97 7.11
CA ALA A 814 -6.83 20.76 8.50
C ALA A 814 -6.30 19.44 9.06
N ALA A 815 -6.29 18.38 8.25
CA ALA A 815 -5.74 17.06 8.59
C ALA A 815 -4.25 17.16 8.95
N ASP A 816 -3.48 17.79 8.06
CA ASP A 816 -2.03 17.98 8.22
C ASP A 816 -1.69 18.82 9.46
N ARG A 817 -2.45 19.88 9.74
CA ARG A 817 -2.22 20.71 10.93
C ARG A 817 -2.43 19.93 12.22
N ILE A 818 -3.53 19.18 12.33
CA ILE A 818 -3.81 18.35 13.51
C ILE A 818 -2.79 17.23 13.65
N ALA A 819 -2.46 16.53 12.57
CA ALA A 819 -1.45 15.46 12.60
C ALA A 819 -0.07 15.99 13.00
N LYS A 820 0.36 17.14 12.46
CA LYS A 820 1.63 17.78 12.83
C LYS A 820 1.69 18.15 14.31
N LYS A 821 0.63 18.80 14.85
CA LYS A 821 0.58 19.16 16.27
C LYS A 821 0.54 17.94 17.20
N ALA A 822 -0.18 16.90 16.81
CA ALA A 822 -0.26 15.65 17.57
C ALA A 822 0.99 14.75 17.43
N HIS A 823 1.91 15.06 16.50
CA HIS A 823 2.92 14.12 16.01
C HIS A 823 2.31 12.77 15.57
N GLY A 824 1.13 12.84 14.96
CA GLY A 824 0.38 11.70 14.47
C GLY A 824 0.61 11.41 12.99
N ILE A 825 -0.07 10.38 12.50
CA ILE A 825 -0.07 10.00 11.08
C ILE A 825 -1.47 10.17 10.49
N VAL A 826 -1.56 10.53 9.21
CA VAL A 826 -2.80 10.57 8.44
C VAL A 826 -2.85 9.32 7.55
N LEU A 827 -3.99 8.63 7.52
CA LEU A 827 -4.23 7.47 6.67
C LEU A 827 -5.55 7.65 5.91
N ASP A 828 -5.53 7.39 4.62
CA ASP A 828 -6.69 7.61 3.75
C ASP A 828 -7.61 6.40 3.69
N VAL A 829 -8.93 6.59 3.64
CA VAL A 829 -9.93 5.53 3.48
C VAL A 829 -10.58 5.70 2.10
N ASN A 830 -10.29 4.76 1.18
CA ASN A 830 -10.76 4.82 -0.21
C ASN A 830 -12.27 4.59 -0.32
N SER A 831 -12.81 3.70 0.51
CA SER A 831 -14.24 3.41 0.57
C SER A 831 -14.67 3.20 2.02
N ILE A 832 -15.87 3.66 2.36
CA ILE A 832 -16.47 3.44 3.68
C ILE A 832 -16.63 1.94 4.01
N ASP A 833 -16.67 1.08 2.99
CA ASP A 833 -16.75 -0.38 3.15
C ASP A 833 -15.47 -0.96 3.79
N GLU A 834 -14.32 -0.28 3.62
CA GLU A 834 -13.03 -0.68 4.16
C GLU A 834 -12.82 -0.23 5.61
N LEU A 835 -13.67 0.66 6.13
CA LEU A 835 -13.49 1.28 7.46
C LEU A 835 -13.33 0.25 8.60
N PRO A 836 -14.15 -0.81 8.73
CA PRO A 836 -13.98 -1.79 9.81
C PRO A 836 -12.65 -2.51 9.74
N GLU A 837 -12.25 -2.94 8.55
CA GLU A 837 -10.99 -3.67 8.35
C GLU A 837 -9.79 -2.76 8.59
N LYS A 838 -9.85 -1.50 8.14
CA LYS A 838 -8.78 -0.52 8.32
C LYS A 838 -8.58 -0.16 9.78
N LEU A 839 -9.66 0.10 10.52
CA LEU A 839 -9.62 0.32 11.97
C LEU A 839 -8.99 -0.87 12.69
N LEU A 840 -9.43 -2.09 12.38
CA LEU A 840 -8.88 -3.30 12.97
C LEU A 840 -7.39 -3.50 12.63
N ARG A 841 -6.98 -3.36 11.37
CA ARG A 841 -5.58 -3.51 10.95
C ARG A 841 -4.65 -2.54 11.67
N VAL A 842 -5.08 -1.29 11.84
CA VAL A 842 -4.33 -0.27 12.57
C VAL A 842 -4.15 -0.67 14.05
N THR A 843 -5.11 -1.39 14.62
CA THR A 843 -5.02 -1.90 16.00
C THR A 843 -4.31 -3.25 16.14
N ASN A 844 -4.01 -3.94 15.04
CA ASN A 844 -3.31 -5.23 15.05
C ASN A 844 -1.77 -5.10 14.97
N TYR A 845 -1.25 -3.87 14.95
CA TYR A 845 0.17 -3.58 14.76
C TYR A 845 1.01 -3.76 16.02
#